data_AF-A0A5E3X8M9-F1
#
_entry.id   AF-A0A5E3X8M9-F1
#
_cell.length_a   1.000
_cell.length_b   1.000
_cell.length_c   1.000
_cell.angle_alpha   90.00
_cell.angle_beta   90.00
_cell.angle_gamma   90.00
#
_symmetry.space_group_name_H-M   'P 1'
#
loop_
_entity.id
_entity.type
_entity.pdbx_description
1 polymer ?
#
loop_
_entity_poly.entity_id
_entity_poly.type
_entity_poly.pdbx_seq_one_letter_code
_entity_poly.pdbx_strand_id
1 'polypeptide(L)'
;MDWVFCGALSFLRCAEVTVCYDIACQWSKNLHKRIKKMKPDCLVFPGATEFLKHHIGNTITYVVPKFHLYAHKLFCQLRYALGLLFGTGATDGEGCERVWSGANPAASSLREMGAGGMSDTMDDMCSSWNWRKTCGIADLLCERMERALDNGAKQTAIFTELTEAIEAEDPSKVVDARAAIRTWEEDTVKKEGTRCPYSTEKSDLSILEIQRQARQAQGLSSQHPLMDAEDATSLADLIVRGLKIEEDRASFYLKHKTSGGTTKQVGARTNALNAILRTIRTFRKEQELYMPDVYAALTLDERDPDRGAALTVNLYLPSTPPEKDESLTSPAARMMEAEVRWASMADELDNLRDQLRLKGCLNRFKIANITGQRGNTRAREAQDAVYENVQRAANAYRRHHDAYFKLVGPGKGGWEETMRELDDSHCRGLGDRLLEQVENMSEDKIKEFLAGKRGAESSGETQYELPWIWFNRTQESVFQITDELMVEWCKSRARAQHWVQEVRLLDEEMRRVVAFSENMAKIWDARCEPKDRMDFGEKHAYACDQGWADGARAYACKQAWIRRTQASNWRVQLAASRKEAQYFLALHTSEGLTVGSVTVGPVAHTGQTTLIIGEPKQDQTTAANTRSSEINAPQRKQRGSRGHRPGVSMSGTVKRRKGKGEGQDDKST
;
A
#
# COMPACT_ATOMS: atom_id res chain seq x y z
N MET A 1 -28.38 8.03 -15.67
CA MET A 1 -28.23 7.11 -14.52
C MET A 1 -29.46 6.25 -14.28
N ASP A 2 -30.56 6.77 -13.70
CA ASP A 2 -31.72 5.96 -13.26
C ASP A 2 -32.20 4.90 -14.27
N TRP A 3 -32.34 5.27 -15.55
CA TRP A 3 -32.70 4.36 -16.64
C TRP A 3 -31.69 3.22 -16.81
N VAL A 4 -30.40 3.53 -16.93
CA VAL A 4 -29.30 2.55 -17.11
C VAL A 4 -29.23 1.59 -15.92
N PHE A 5 -29.40 2.12 -14.71
CA PHE A 5 -29.41 1.35 -13.47
C PHE A 5 -30.59 0.37 -13.40
N CYS A 6 -31.80 0.81 -13.75
CA CYS A 6 -32.96 -0.09 -13.86
C CYS A 6 -32.81 -1.07 -15.04
N GLY A 7 -32.13 -0.67 -16.12
CA GLY A 7 -31.75 -1.56 -17.21
C GLY A 7 -30.89 -2.72 -16.74
N ALA A 8 -29.80 -2.43 -16.00
CA ALA A 8 -28.95 -3.46 -15.40
C ALA A 8 -29.72 -4.38 -14.44
N LEU A 9 -30.51 -3.81 -13.51
CA LEU A 9 -31.34 -4.57 -12.57
C LEU A 9 -32.39 -5.46 -13.24
N SER A 10 -32.80 -5.17 -14.48
CA SER A 10 -33.75 -6.02 -15.21
C SER A 10 -33.19 -7.42 -15.48
N PHE A 11 -31.86 -7.58 -15.54
CA PHE A 11 -31.15 -8.85 -15.78
C PHE A 11 -30.54 -9.47 -14.51
N LEU A 12 -30.27 -8.67 -13.47
CA LEU A 12 -29.65 -9.16 -12.23
C LEU A 12 -30.63 -9.96 -11.37
N ARG A 13 -30.16 -11.07 -10.79
CA ARG A 13 -30.94 -11.95 -9.89
C ARG A 13 -30.08 -12.29 -8.67
N CYS A 14 -29.93 -11.31 -7.79
CA CYS A 14 -29.07 -11.34 -6.62
C CYS A 14 -29.90 -11.29 -5.33
N ALA A 15 -29.34 -11.72 -4.20
CA ALA A 15 -29.98 -11.51 -2.89
C ALA A 15 -29.81 -10.05 -2.42
N GLU A 16 -28.62 -9.49 -2.66
CA GLU A 16 -28.20 -8.14 -2.28
C GLU A 16 -27.55 -7.42 -3.47
N VAL A 17 -27.53 -6.09 -3.43
CA VAL A 17 -26.97 -5.22 -4.49
C VAL A 17 -26.14 -4.09 -3.88
N THR A 18 -24.83 -4.08 -4.12
CA THR A 18 -23.96 -2.94 -3.79
C THR A 18 -23.73 -2.08 -5.03
N VAL A 19 -24.20 -0.84 -4.99
CA VAL A 19 -24.13 0.12 -6.11
C VAL A 19 -22.95 1.08 -5.90
N CYS A 20 -21.89 0.91 -6.70
CA CYS A 20 -20.76 1.81 -6.75
C CYS A 20 -20.98 2.90 -7.82
N TYR A 21 -20.91 4.17 -7.43
CA TYR A 21 -20.98 5.31 -8.36
C TYR A 21 -20.45 6.58 -7.70
N ASP A 22 -19.70 7.41 -8.43
CA ASP A 22 -18.96 8.58 -7.92
C ASP A 22 -19.84 9.47 -7.05
N ILE A 23 -21.02 9.86 -7.54
CA ILE A 23 -21.97 10.72 -6.82
C ILE A 23 -23.10 9.92 -6.13
N ALA A 24 -22.88 8.64 -5.79
CA ALA A 24 -23.87 7.78 -5.12
C ALA A 24 -24.46 8.43 -3.85
N CYS A 25 -23.64 9.17 -3.09
CA CYS A 25 -24.05 9.90 -1.89
C CYS A 25 -25.04 11.06 -2.14
N GLN A 26 -25.17 11.52 -3.39
CA GLN A 26 -26.14 12.51 -3.83
C GLN A 26 -27.32 11.86 -4.55
N TRP A 27 -27.00 10.99 -5.52
CA TRP A 27 -27.93 10.35 -6.44
C TRP A 27 -28.97 9.45 -5.74
N SER A 28 -28.53 8.68 -4.74
CA SER A 28 -29.37 7.71 -4.00
C SER A 28 -30.49 8.36 -3.16
N LYS A 29 -30.25 9.54 -2.59
CA LYS A 29 -31.09 10.19 -1.55
C LYS A 29 -32.59 10.24 -1.87
N ASN A 30 -32.95 10.47 -3.13
CA ASN A 30 -34.34 10.50 -3.60
C ASN A 30 -34.60 9.47 -4.72
N LEU A 31 -33.69 8.52 -4.97
CA LEU A 31 -33.78 7.54 -6.06
C LEU A 31 -35.10 6.77 -6.02
N HIS A 32 -35.52 6.31 -4.84
CA HIS A 32 -36.80 5.63 -4.65
C HIS A 32 -38.03 6.49 -5.03
N LYS A 33 -37.97 7.81 -4.85
CA LYS A 33 -39.06 8.73 -5.26
C LYS A 33 -39.07 9.00 -6.76
N ARG A 34 -37.95 8.77 -7.45
CA ARG A 34 -37.84 8.87 -8.91
C ARG A 34 -38.28 7.56 -9.57
N ILE A 35 -37.78 6.42 -9.08
CA ILE A 35 -38.16 5.09 -9.58
C ILE A 35 -39.65 4.79 -9.34
N LYS A 36 -40.24 5.19 -8.20
CA LYS A 36 -41.72 5.10 -7.99
C LYS A 36 -42.58 5.92 -8.96
N LYS A 37 -41.97 6.77 -9.81
CA LYS A 37 -42.66 7.52 -10.89
C LYS A 37 -42.43 6.92 -12.28
N MET A 38 -41.63 5.85 -12.41
CA MET A 38 -41.53 5.11 -13.67
C MET A 38 -42.86 4.39 -13.93
N LYS A 39 -43.37 4.56 -15.15
CA LYS A 39 -44.60 3.91 -15.60
C LYS A 39 -44.35 2.42 -15.93
N PRO A 40 -45.39 1.55 -15.88
CA PRO A 40 -45.26 0.15 -16.29
C PRO A 40 -44.97 -0.10 -17.78
N ASP A 41 -45.23 0.87 -18.65
CA ASP A 41 -44.93 0.82 -20.10
C ASP A 41 -43.43 1.04 -20.42
N CYS A 42 -42.62 1.34 -19.40
CA CYS A 42 -41.19 1.60 -19.51
C CYS A 42 -40.39 0.30 -19.72
N LEU A 43 -39.51 0.26 -20.73
CA LEU A 43 -38.65 -0.90 -21.04
C LEU A 43 -37.83 -1.41 -19.84
N VAL A 44 -37.41 -0.51 -18.94
CA VAL A 44 -36.62 -0.85 -17.74
C VAL A 44 -37.47 -1.01 -16.46
N PHE A 45 -38.79 -1.09 -16.58
CA PHE A 45 -39.70 -1.31 -15.46
C PHE A 45 -39.49 -2.63 -14.67
N PRO A 46 -39.04 -3.75 -15.29
CA PRO A 46 -38.68 -4.95 -14.53
C PRO A 46 -37.59 -4.70 -13.48
N GLY A 47 -36.51 -4.00 -13.84
CA GLY A 47 -35.46 -3.61 -12.89
C GLY A 47 -35.85 -2.47 -11.96
N ALA A 48 -36.81 -1.61 -12.34
CA ALA A 48 -37.46 -0.70 -11.40
C ALA A 48 -38.23 -1.45 -10.30
N THR A 49 -38.84 -2.59 -10.64
CA THR A 49 -39.55 -3.47 -9.70
C THR A 49 -38.57 -4.18 -8.77
N GLU A 50 -37.49 -4.78 -9.30
CA GLU A 50 -36.43 -5.39 -8.50
C GLU A 50 -35.72 -4.35 -7.61
N PHE A 51 -35.50 -3.12 -8.08
CA PHE A 51 -35.02 -2.02 -7.23
C PHE A 51 -35.94 -1.80 -6.02
N LEU A 52 -37.26 -1.69 -6.23
CA LEU A 52 -38.20 -1.39 -5.15
C LEU A 52 -38.24 -2.53 -4.11
N LYS A 53 -38.16 -3.78 -4.57
CA LYS A 53 -38.00 -4.98 -3.74
C LYS A 53 -36.73 -4.91 -2.88
N HIS A 54 -35.55 -4.69 -3.48
CA HIS A 54 -34.30 -4.56 -2.71
C HIS A 54 -34.32 -3.36 -1.75
N HIS A 55 -34.89 -2.23 -2.17
CA HIS A 55 -35.00 -1.02 -1.35
C HIS A 55 -35.93 -1.19 -0.14
N ILE A 56 -37.04 -1.92 -0.28
CA ILE A 56 -37.96 -2.23 0.82
C ILE A 56 -37.36 -3.31 1.74
N GLY A 57 -36.64 -4.28 1.19
CA GLY A 57 -35.95 -5.33 1.95
C GLY A 57 -34.63 -4.90 2.60
N ASN A 58 -34.21 -3.64 2.47
CA ASN A 58 -32.89 -3.13 2.88
C ASN A 58 -31.67 -3.87 2.29
N THR A 59 -31.84 -4.65 1.21
CA THR A 59 -30.77 -5.41 0.54
C THR A 59 -30.11 -4.63 -0.60
N ILE A 60 -30.05 -3.29 -0.49
CA ILE A 60 -29.33 -2.41 -1.43
C ILE A 60 -28.48 -1.38 -0.71
N THR A 61 -27.18 -1.44 -0.98
CA THR A 61 -26.15 -0.56 -0.39
C THR A 61 -25.55 0.35 -1.46
N TYR A 62 -25.07 1.52 -1.07
CA TYR A 62 -24.48 2.51 -1.96
C TYR A 62 -23.06 2.86 -1.49
N VAL A 63 -22.11 2.90 -2.42
CA VAL A 63 -20.70 3.21 -2.17
C VAL A 63 -20.15 4.12 -3.26
N VAL A 64 -19.03 4.77 -2.99
CA VAL A 64 -18.30 5.63 -3.93
C VAL A 64 -16.94 4.97 -4.22
N PRO A 65 -16.44 4.95 -5.47
CA PRO A 65 -15.14 4.38 -5.82
C PRO A 65 -13.99 4.98 -4.98
N LYS A 66 -12.96 4.19 -4.68
CA LYS A 66 -11.88 4.54 -3.72
C LYS A 66 -11.17 5.86 -4.08
N PHE A 67 -10.96 6.16 -5.36
CA PHE A 67 -10.33 7.41 -5.82
C PHE A 67 -11.30 8.61 -5.68
N HIS A 68 -12.53 8.45 -6.15
CA HIS A 68 -13.55 9.51 -6.12
C HIS A 68 -13.99 9.88 -4.69
N LEU A 69 -13.90 8.94 -3.74
CA LEU A 69 -14.29 9.11 -2.35
C LEU A 69 -13.61 10.31 -1.67
N TYR A 70 -12.31 10.55 -1.91
CA TYR A 70 -11.55 11.63 -1.27
C TYR A 70 -12.04 13.03 -1.65
N ALA A 71 -12.67 13.19 -2.82
CA ALA A 71 -13.26 14.48 -3.23
C ALA A 71 -14.56 14.82 -2.47
N HIS A 72 -15.06 13.91 -1.63
CA HIS A 72 -16.26 14.10 -0.82
C HIS A 72 -15.94 14.53 0.61
N LYS A 73 -16.91 15.16 1.29
CA LYS A 73 -16.80 15.51 2.72
C LYS A 73 -16.60 14.27 3.61
N LEU A 74 -15.93 14.44 4.75
CA LEU A 74 -15.56 13.36 5.68
C LEU A 74 -16.70 12.37 6.02
N PHE A 75 -17.92 12.87 6.33
CA PHE A 75 -19.07 11.99 6.57
C PHE A 75 -19.38 11.06 5.39
N CYS A 76 -19.24 11.54 4.16
CA CYS A 76 -19.38 10.70 2.97
C CYS A 76 -18.21 9.73 2.80
N GLN A 77 -16.98 10.14 3.15
CA GLN A 77 -15.81 9.26 3.17
C GLN A 77 -16.03 8.08 4.11
N LEU A 78 -16.58 8.31 5.31
CA LEU A 78 -16.86 7.26 6.30
C LEU A 78 -18.07 6.40 5.92
N ARG A 79 -19.16 7.01 5.42
CA ARG A 79 -20.41 6.30 5.13
C ARG A 79 -20.38 5.48 3.83
N TYR A 80 -19.74 6.01 2.78
CA TYR A 80 -19.76 5.41 1.43
C TYR A 80 -18.42 4.76 1.07
N ALA A 81 -17.51 4.58 2.04
CA ALA A 81 -16.25 3.88 1.87
C ALA A 81 -16.48 2.42 1.47
N LEU A 82 -16.08 2.09 0.25
CA LEU A 82 -15.98 0.72 -0.23
C LEU A 82 -15.09 -0.16 0.66
N GLY A 83 -14.00 0.40 1.20
CA GLY A 83 -13.07 -0.31 2.11
C GLY A 83 -13.54 -0.47 3.56
N LEU A 84 -14.75 -0.02 3.89
CA LEU A 84 -15.37 -0.19 5.23
C LEU A 84 -16.73 -0.92 5.14
N LEU A 85 -17.04 -1.53 3.98
CA LEU A 85 -18.29 -2.24 3.73
C LEU A 85 -18.06 -3.75 3.60
N PHE A 86 -18.55 -4.51 4.58
CA PHE A 86 -18.54 -5.96 4.55
C PHE A 86 -19.09 -6.52 3.22
N GLY A 87 -18.38 -7.49 2.65
CA GLY A 87 -18.82 -8.25 1.47
C GLY A 87 -18.26 -7.75 0.13
N THR A 88 -17.49 -6.66 0.09
CA THR A 88 -16.93 -6.13 -1.18
C THR A 88 -15.55 -6.66 -1.52
N GLY A 89 -14.85 -7.33 -0.60
CA GLY A 89 -13.45 -7.72 -0.81
C GLY A 89 -12.50 -6.52 -0.99
N ALA A 90 -11.37 -6.74 -1.65
CA ALA A 90 -10.31 -5.75 -1.83
C ALA A 90 -10.59 -4.72 -2.94
N THR A 91 -11.69 -4.89 -3.70
CA THR A 91 -12.06 -4.10 -4.88
C THR A 91 -12.02 -2.56 -4.68
N ASP A 92 -11.85 -1.82 -5.77
CA ASP A 92 -11.65 -0.37 -5.79
C ASP A 92 -12.83 0.43 -6.38
N GLY A 93 -13.65 -0.20 -7.21
CA GLY A 93 -14.76 0.45 -7.92
C GLY A 93 -14.37 1.12 -9.24
N GLU A 94 -13.07 1.26 -9.54
CA GLU A 94 -12.51 2.05 -10.67
C GLU A 94 -12.56 1.29 -12.02
N GLY A 95 -13.40 0.25 -12.11
CA GLY A 95 -13.43 -0.68 -13.25
C GLY A 95 -13.90 -0.03 -14.55
N CYS A 96 -14.79 0.98 -14.49
CA CYS A 96 -15.28 1.72 -15.63
C CYS A 96 -14.23 2.68 -16.21
N GLU A 97 -13.50 3.41 -15.37
CA GLU A 97 -12.52 4.40 -15.82
C GLU A 97 -11.33 3.76 -16.54
N ARG A 98 -10.98 2.53 -16.17
CA ARG A 98 -10.01 1.71 -16.91
C ARG A 98 -10.48 1.37 -18.34
N VAL A 99 -11.79 1.19 -18.55
CA VAL A 99 -12.38 0.95 -19.87
C VAL A 99 -12.46 2.25 -20.68
N TRP A 100 -12.87 3.37 -20.06
CA TRP A 100 -12.88 4.67 -20.73
C TRP A 100 -11.47 5.12 -21.14
N SER A 101 -10.48 4.96 -20.26
CA SER A 101 -9.07 5.22 -20.57
C SER A 101 -8.57 4.39 -21.78
N GLY A 102 -9.01 3.13 -21.88
CA GLY A 102 -8.75 2.27 -23.05
C GLY A 102 -9.50 2.70 -24.34
N ALA A 103 -10.65 3.36 -24.22
CA ALA A 103 -11.45 3.85 -25.35
C ALA A 103 -10.97 5.21 -25.90
N ASN A 104 -10.43 6.07 -25.02
CA ASN A 104 -10.02 7.44 -25.35
C ASN A 104 -9.15 7.58 -26.63
N PRO A 105 -8.20 6.68 -26.96
CA PRO A 105 -7.43 6.78 -28.22
C PRO A 105 -8.26 6.71 -29.50
N ALA A 106 -9.46 6.11 -29.46
CA ALA A 106 -10.37 6.04 -30.61
C ALA A 106 -11.32 7.25 -30.72
N ALA A 107 -11.43 8.08 -29.68
CA ALA A 107 -12.44 9.14 -29.59
C ALA A 107 -12.35 10.19 -30.70
N SER A 108 -11.15 10.47 -31.22
CA SER A 108 -10.95 11.36 -32.37
C SER A 108 -11.48 10.76 -33.67
N SER A 109 -11.33 9.45 -33.89
CA SER A 109 -11.85 8.76 -35.08
C SER A 109 -13.37 8.59 -35.01
N LEU A 110 -13.89 8.18 -33.84
CA LEU A 110 -15.32 7.97 -33.60
C LEU A 110 -16.15 9.25 -33.82
N ARG A 111 -15.60 10.43 -33.52
CA ARG A 111 -16.27 11.73 -33.72
C ARG A 111 -16.52 12.07 -35.20
N GLU A 112 -15.67 11.59 -36.11
CA GLU A 112 -15.82 11.85 -37.55
C GLU A 112 -16.69 10.78 -38.25
N MET A 113 -17.22 9.80 -37.51
CA MET A 113 -18.08 8.74 -38.03
C MET A 113 -19.57 9.11 -37.95
N GLY A 114 -20.35 8.63 -38.92
CA GLY A 114 -21.81 8.61 -38.80
C GLY A 114 -22.29 7.65 -37.70
N ALA A 115 -23.44 7.94 -37.10
CA ALA A 115 -23.93 7.28 -35.87
C ALA A 115 -23.97 5.73 -35.93
N GLY A 116 -24.27 5.14 -37.09
CA GLY A 116 -24.18 3.70 -37.31
C GLY A 116 -22.75 3.17 -37.15
N GLY A 117 -21.85 3.59 -38.03
CA GLY A 117 -20.44 3.16 -38.00
C GLY A 117 -19.70 3.51 -36.69
N MET A 118 -20.09 4.59 -36.00
CA MET A 118 -19.61 4.88 -34.65
C MET A 118 -20.03 3.80 -33.64
N SER A 119 -21.29 3.33 -33.73
CA SER A 119 -21.83 2.28 -32.87
C SER A 119 -21.18 0.93 -33.21
N ASP A 120 -21.11 0.57 -34.49
CA ASP A 120 -20.49 -0.69 -34.96
C ASP A 120 -19.00 -0.77 -34.53
N THR A 121 -18.27 0.35 -34.62
CA THR A 121 -16.86 0.43 -34.18
C THR A 121 -16.72 0.27 -32.66
N MET A 122 -17.63 0.86 -31.88
CA MET A 122 -17.64 0.71 -30.43
C MET A 122 -17.97 -0.74 -30.02
N ASP A 123 -18.91 -1.39 -30.69
CA ASP A 123 -19.28 -2.78 -30.43
C ASP A 123 -18.16 -3.77 -30.82
N ASP A 124 -17.41 -3.52 -31.91
CA ASP A 124 -16.22 -4.31 -32.24
C ASP A 124 -15.10 -4.12 -31.20
N MET A 125 -14.79 -2.87 -30.82
CA MET A 125 -13.82 -2.58 -29.75
C MET A 125 -14.19 -3.29 -28.43
N CYS A 126 -15.44 -3.17 -28.00
CA CYS A 126 -15.93 -3.84 -26.80
C CYS A 126 -15.92 -5.37 -26.94
N SER A 127 -16.28 -5.92 -28.10
CA SER A 127 -16.26 -7.36 -28.38
C SER A 127 -14.84 -7.93 -28.34
N SER A 128 -13.88 -7.23 -28.95
CA SER A 128 -12.45 -7.56 -28.92
C SER A 128 -11.90 -7.58 -27.49
N TRP A 129 -12.25 -6.60 -26.67
CA TRP A 129 -11.89 -6.60 -25.24
C TRP A 129 -12.58 -7.71 -24.45
N ASN A 130 -13.86 -7.99 -24.70
CA ASN A 130 -14.58 -9.06 -24.03
C ASN A 130 -14.01 -10.44 -24.40
N TRP A 131 -13.59 -10.64 -25.66
CA TRP A 131 -12.87 -11.83 -26.09
C TRP A 131 -11.52 -11.97 -25.37
N ARG A 132 -10.68 -10.92 -25.38
CA ARG A 132 -9.38 -10.93 -24.68
C ARG A 132 -9.52 -11.21 -23.18
N LYS A 133 -10.50 -10.58 -22.51
CA LYS A 133 -10.85 -10.88 -21.11
C LYS A 133 -11.27 -12.33 -20.93
N THR A 134 -12.13 -12.86 -21.81
CA THR A 134 -12.61 -14.26 -21.76
C THR A 134 -11.47 -15.26 -21.94
N CYS A 135 -10.45 -14.96 -22.74
CA CYS A 135 -9.29 -15.84 -22.90
C CYS A 135 -8.38 -15.82 -21.66
N GLY A 136 -7.98 -14.63 -21.19
CA GLY A 136 -7.02 -14.47 -20.08
C GLY A 136 -7.62 -14.47 -18.67
N ILE A 137 -8.89 -14.86 -18.50
CA ILE A 137 -9.58 -14.78 -17.20
C ILE A 137 -8.97 -15.70 -16.14
N ALA A 138 -8.45 -16.87 -16.53
CA ALA A 138 -7.82 -17.79 -15.58
C ALA A 138 -6.45 -17.27 -15.11
N ASP A 139 -5.64 -16.73 -16.02
CA ASP A 139 -4.36 -16.10 -15.69
C ASP A 139 -4.57 -14.92 -14.71
N LEU A 140 -5.55 -14.07 -15.02
CA LEU A 140 -5.94 -12.92 -14.19
C LEU A 140 -6.44 -13.36 -12.80
N LEU A 141 -7.16 -14.47 -12.70
CA LEU A 141 -7.63 -15.00 -11.41
C LEU A 141 -6.48 -15.59 -10.58
N CYS A 142 -5.51 -16.27 -11.20
CA CYS A 142 -4.30 -16.72 -10.49
C CYS A 142 -3.49 -15.53 -9.95
N GLU A 143 -3.21 -14.53 -10.79
CA GLU A 143 -2.48 -13.30 -10.41
C GLU A 143 -3.20 -12.52 -9.28
N ARG A 144 -4.53 -12.51 -9.28
CA ARG A 144 -5.34 -11.94 -8.19
C ARG A 144 -5.26 -12.77 -6.91
N MET A 145 -5.30 -14.10 -7.01
CA MET A 145 -5.25 -14.98 -5.84
C MET A 145 -3.89 -14.92 -5.16
N GLU A 146 -2.79 -14.97 -5.92
CA GLU A 146 -1.43 -14.80 -5.40
C GLU A 146 -1.30 -13.50 -4.58
N ARG A 147 -1.76 -12.37 -5.15
CA ARG A 147 -1.84 -11.08 -4.46
C ARG A 147 -2.73 -11.12 -3.21
N ALA A 148 -3.90 -11.74 -3.29
CA ALA A 148 -4.85 -11.80 -2.19
C ALA A 148 -4.36 -12.67 -1.02
N LEU A 149 -3.59 -13.73 -1.31
CA LEU A 149 -2.92 -14.56 -0.31
C LEU A 149 -1.76 -13.81 0.37
N ASP A 150 -0.88 -13.15 -0.40
CA ASP A 150 0.23 -12.34 0.13
C ASP A 150 -0.26 -11.19 1.02
N ASN A 151 -1.22 -10.40 0.52
CA ASN A 151 -1.75 -9.25 1.25
C ASN A 151 -2.68 -9.70 2.39
N GLY A 152 -3.40 -10.81 2.21
CA GLY A 152 -4.16 -11.49 3.25
C GLY A 152 -3.30 -11.86 4.44
N ALA A 153 -2.24 -12.67 4.22
CA ALA A 153 -1.38 -13.15 5.30
C ALA A 153 -0.74 -12.01 6.11
N LYS A 154 -0.29 -10.94 5.44
CA LYS A 154 0.27 -9.75 6.12
C LYS A 154 -0.78 -9.02 6.95
N GLN A 155 -1.95 -8.76 6.38
CA GLN A 155 -3.00 -7.98 7.05
C GLN A 155 -3.67 -8.77 8.18
N THR A 156 -3.84 -10.09 8.05
CA THR A 156 -4.36 -10.95 9.14
C THR A 156 -3.34 -11.12 10.26
N ALA A 157 -2.04 -11.27 9.96
CA ALA A 157 -0.99 -11.31 10.97
C ALA A 157 -0.93 -9.99 11.78
N ILE A 158 -0.81 -8.84 11.11
CA ILE A 158 -0.78 -7.52 11.75
C ILE A 158 -2.05 -7.29 12.59
N PHE A 159 -3.22 -7.66 12.09
CA PHE A 159 -4.48 -7.52 12.84
C PHE A 159 -4.58 -8.48 14.04
N THR A 160 -3.99 -9.68 13.95
CA THR A 160 -3.92 -10.63 15.06
C THR A 160 -2.98 -10.12 16.15
N GLU A 161 -1.73 -9.78 15.81
CA GLU A 161 -0.75 -9.19 16.76
C GLU A 161 -1.30 -7.93 17.45
N LEU A 162 -1.93 -7.02 16.69
CA LEU A 162 -2.56 -5.82 17.23
C LEU A 162 -3.75 -6.13 18.15
N THR A 163 -4.55 -7.15 17.84
CA THR A 163 -5.69 -7.54 18.67
C THR A 163 -5.22 -8.22 19.95
N GLU A 164 -4.24 -9.13 19.88
CA GLU A 164 -3.64 -9.79 21.04
C GLU A 164 -2.95 -8.78 21.97
N ALA A 165 -2.27 -7.76 21.43
CA ALA A 165 -1.68 -6.68 22.22
C ALA A 165 -2.72 -5.87 23.00
N ILE A 166 -3.85 -5.53 22.38
CA ILE A 166 -4.93 -4.77 23.04
C ILE A 166 -5.73 -5.65 24.01
N GLU A 167 -6.01 -6.92 23.66
CA GLU A 167 -6.69 -7.87 24.56
C GLU A 167 -5.80 -8.30 25.74
N ALA A 168 -4.47 -8.17 25.66
CA ALA A 168 -3.56 -8.41 26.78
C ALA A 168 -3.52 -7.26 27.82
N GLU A 169 -3.84 -6.03 27.41
CA GLU A 169 -3.82 -4.83 28.27
C GLU A 169 -5.23 -4.48 28.77
N ASP A 170 -6.22 -4.37 27.87
CA ASP A 170 -7.62 -4.12 28.20
C ASP A 170 -8.58 -4.80 27.20
N PRO A 171 -9.04 -6.04 27.49
CA PRO A 171 -10.03 -6.76 26.68
C PRO A 171 -11.32 -5.97 26.43
N SER A 172 -11.72 -5.06 27.33
CA SER A 172 -12.98 -4.34 27.21
C SER A 172 -12.99 -3.42 25.98
N LYS A 173 -11.84 -2.85 25.61
CA LYS A 173 -11.68 -1.99 24.42
C LYS A 173 -12.09 -2.70 23.14
N VAL A 174 -11.70 -3.97 22.99
CA VAL A 174 -12.01 -4.75 21.78
C VAL A 174 -13.46 -5.20 21.78
N VAL A 175 -14.04 -5.53 22.94
CA VAL A 175 -15.47 -5.81 23.07
C VAL A 175 -16.32 -4.59 22.69
N ASP A 176 -15.96 -3.41 23.22
CA ASP A 176 -16.62 -2.13 22.93
C ASP A 176 -16.46 -1.72 21.46
N ALA A 177 -15.26 -1.86 20.87
CA ALA A 177 -15.03 -1.57 19.47
C ALA A 177 -15.82 -2.51 18.55
N ARG A 178 -15.83 -3.83 18.83
CA ARG A 178 -16.69 -4.79 18.12
C ARG A 178 -18.18 -4.45 18.25
N ALA A 179 -18.63 -3.93 19.39
CA ALA A 179 -20.01 -3.48 19.59
C ALA A 179 -20.34 -2.22 18.79
N ALA A 180 -19.50 -1.18 18.88
CA ALA A 180 -19.66 0.06 18.12
C ALA A 180 -19.63 -0.16 16.60
N ILE A 181 -18.80 -1.10 16.14
CA ILE A 181 -18.79 -1.55 14.74
C ILE A 181 -20.10 -2.19 14.34
N ARG A 182 -20.65 -3.16 15.09
CA ARG A 182 -21.95 -3.77 14.77
C ARG A 182 -23.07 -2.73 14.68
N THR A 183 -23.17 -1.85 15.68
CA THR A 183 -24.15 -0.75 15.68
C THR A 183 -23.99 0.19 14.47
N TRP A 184 -22.75 0.48 14.07
CA TRP A 184 -22.49 1.26 12.85
C TRP A 184 -22.87 0.48 11.58
N GLU A 185 -22.46 -0.78 11.45
CA GLU A 185 -22.73 -1.64 10.28
C GLU A 185 -24.26 -1.79 10.08
N GLU A 186 -25.00 -2.13 11.13
CA GLU A 186 -26.46 -2.37 11.15
C GLU A 186 -27.34 -1.12 10.89
N ASP A 187 -26.89 0.10 11.25
CA ASP A 187 -27.64 1.32 10.94
C ASP A 187 -27.67 1.54 9.41
N THR A 188 -28.81 1.32 8.75
CA THR A 188 -28.97 1.59 7.31
C THR A 188 -29.09 3.10 7.00
N VAL A 189 -29.44 3.89 8.01
CA VAL A 189 -29.76 5.32 7.91
C VAL A 189 -28.54 6.21 8.18
N LYS A 190 -27.47 5.71 8.83
CA LYS A 190 -26.15 6.35 9.13
C LYS A 190 -26.19 7.86 9.00
N LYS A 191 -26.79 8.56 9.96
CA LYS A 191 -27.02 10.01 9.87
C LYS A 191 -25.72 10.79 10.01
N GLU A 192 -25.70 12.00 9.46
CA GLU A 192 -24.59 12.92 9.68
C GLU A 192 -24.61 13.37 11.13
N GLY A 193 -23.51 13.16 11.85
CA GLY A 193 -23.44 13.26 13.32
C GLY A 193 -23.60 11.94 14.08
N THR A 194 -23.85 10.80 13.42
CA THR A 194 -23.72 9.49 14.08
C THR A 194 -22.24 9.19 14.35
N ARG A 195 -21.88 8.82 15.60
CA ARG A 195 -20.52 8.40 16.00
C ARG A 195 -20.06 7.23 15.13
N CYS A 196 -18.89 7.36 14.52
CA CYS A 196 -18.31 6.36 13.63
C CYS A 196 -17.06 5.72 14.29
N PRO A 197 -16.94 4.40 14.37
CA PRO A 197 -15.76 3.74 14.96
C PRO A 197 -14.49 3.89 14.12
N TYR A 198 -14.62 4.32 12.85
CA TYR A 198 -13.51 4.51 11.92
C TYR A 198 -12.95 5.95 11.91
N SER A 199 -13.34 6.80 12.87
CA SER A 199 -12.84 8.18 13.01
C SER A 199 -12.97 8.72 14.44
N THR A 200 -11.93 9.35 14.97
CA THR A 200 -12.06 10.19 16.16
C THR A 200 -12.75 11.51 15.80
N GLU A 201 -13.51 12.08 16.74
CA GLU A 201 -13.91 13.49 16.63
C GLU A 201 -12.68 14.40 16.81
N LYS A 202 -12.76 15.66 16.36
CA LYS A 202 -11.63 16.58 16.45
C LYS A 202 -11.39 17.01 17.89
N SER A 203 -10.35 16.48 18.50
CA SER A 203 -9.66 17.16 19.60
C SER A 203 -8.98 18.41 19.04
N ASP A 204 -9.66 19.56 19.11
CA ASP A 204 -9.10 20.88 18.76
C ASP A 204 -8.10 21.33 19.83
N LEU A 205 -6.96 20.61 19.91
CA LEU A 205 -5.82 20.94 20.75
C LEU A 205 -5.34 22.35 20.38
N SER A 206 -5.41 23.28 21.34
CA SER A 206 -4.99 24.65 21.10
C SER A 206 -3.52 24.73 20.70
N ILE A 207 -3.13 25.78 19.98
CA ILE A 207 -1.73 26.03 19.59
C ILE A 207 -0.80 25.99 20.82
N LEU A 208 -1.26 26.50 21.97
CA LEU A 208 -0.51 26.49 23.22
C LEU A 208 -0.33 25.08 23.77
N GLU A 209 -1.31 24.19 23.59
CA GLU A 209 -1.26 22.80 24.06
C GLU A 209 -0.35 21.96 23.15
N ILE A 210 -0.46 22.11 21.82
CA ILE A 210 0.49 21.49 20.88
C ILE A 210 1.92 21.98 21.16
N GLN A 211 2.11 23.27 21.46
CA GLN A 211 3.40 23.81 21.89
C GLN A 211 3.80 23.42 23.32
N ARG A 212 2.88 22.96 24.18
CA ARG A 212 3.19 22.44 25.51
C ARG A 212 3.72 21.03 25.37
N GLN A 213 2.97 20.17 24.68
CA GLN A 213 3.36 18.79 24.35
C GLN A 213 4.68 18.74 23.57
N ALA A 214 4.86 19.58 22.55
CA ALA A 214 6.13 19.68 21.81
C ALA A 214 7.33 20.13 22.67
N ARG A 215 7.11 20.84 23.78
CA ARG A 215 8.17 21.20 24.75
C ARG A 215 8.34 20.16 25.86
N GLN A 216 7.32 19.37 26.17
CA GLN A 216 7.40 18.22 27.09
C GLN A 216 8.12 17.04 26.43
N ALA A 217 7.81 16.73 25.17
CA ALA A 217 8.58 15.79 24.32
C ALA A 217 9.98 16.31 23.92
N GLN A 218 10.38 17.51 24.38
CA GLN A 218 11.75 18.04 24.35
C GLN A 218 12.31 18.28 25.76
N GLY A 219 11.58 17.87 26.81
CA GLY A 219 11.76 18.29 28.20
C GLY A 219 11.58 17.18 29.25
N LEU A 220 11.27 15.95 28.83
CA LEU A 220 11.61 14.71 29.52
C LEU A 220 13.03 14.38 29.03
N SER A 221 14.13 14.73 29.70
CA SER A 221 14.45 14.64 31.14
C SER A 221 14.48 13.21 31.68
N SER A 222 15.41 12.43 31.13
CA SER A 222 15.91 11.19 31.74
C SER A 222 16.40 11.46 33.17
N GLN A 223 15.54 11.21 34.14
CA GLN A 223 15.84 11.21 35.57
C GLN A 223 15.43 9.85 36.15
N HIS A 224 16.23 8.83 35.88
CA HIS A 224 16.13 7.57 36.63
C HIS A 224 16.62 7.81 38.06
N PRO A 225 15.84 7.47 39.09
CA PRO A 225 16.34 7.42 40.46
C PRO A 225 17.18 6.16 40.63
N LEU A 226 18.50 6.32 40.73
CA LEU A 226 19.42 5.22 41.06
C LEU A 226 19.32 4.86 42.55
N MET A 227 19.34 3.57 42.85
CA MET A 227 19.50 3.03 44.20
C MET A 227 20.96 2.56 44.42
N ASP A 228 21.38 2.48 45.67
CA ASP A 228 22.77 2.25 46.06
C ASP A 228 23.29 0.83 45.78
N ALA A 229 24.40 0.77 45.04
CA ALA A 229 25.49 -0.19 45.26
C ALA A 229 26.77 0.39 44.63
N GLU A 230 27.65 1.02 45.43
CA GLU A 230 28.67 1.99 44.97
C GLU A 230 29.45 1.58 43.70
N ASP A 231 29.96 0.34 43.63
CA ASP A 231 30.71 -0.16 42.46
C ASP A 231 29.83 -0.35 41.21
N ALA A 232 28.60 -0.84 41.38
CA ALA A 232 27.65 -1.08 40.29
C ALA A 232 27.07 0.23 39.74
N THR A 233 26.72 1.17 40.62
CA THR A 233 26.28 2.51 40.25
C THR A 233 27.36 3.23 39.43
N SER A 234 28.64 3.08 39.81
CA SER A 234 29.75 3.74 39.13
C SER A 234 30.03 3.20 37.71
N LEU A 235 29.88 1.89 37.50
CA LEU A 235 29.98 1.30 36.16
C LEU A 235 28.79 1.70 35.26
N ALA A 236 27.59 1.81 35.83
CA ALA A 236 26.42 2.31 35.13
C ALA A 236 26.61 3.77 34.68
N ASP A 237 27.14 4.63 35.55
CA ASP A 237 27.46 6.03 35.24
C ASP A 237 28.49 6.15 34.10
N LEU A 238 29.52 5.30 34.06
CA LEU A 238 30.48 5.25 32.94
C LEU A 238 29.77 4.90 31.62
N ILE A 239 28.93 3.87 31.63
CA ILE A 239 28.19 3.40 30.44
C ILE A 239 27.21 4.49 29.96
N VAL A 240 26.41 5.06 30.86
CA VAL A 240 25.48 6.17 30.57
C VAL A 240 26.23 7.40 30.03
N ARG A 241 27.42 7.73 30.57
CA ARG A 241 28.26 8.80 30.01
C ARG A 241 28.74 8.47 28.60
N GLY A 242 29.09 7.22 28.32
CA GLY A 242 29.44 6.74 26.98
C GLY A 242 28.29 6.90 25.98
N LEU A 243 27.09 6.41 26.32
CA LEU A 243 25.87 6.60 25.51
C LEU A 243 25.56 8.08 25.28
N LYS A 244 25.75 8.93 26.30
CA LYS A 244 25.56 10.38 26.16
C LYS A 244 26.57 11.02 25.20
N ILE A 245 27.81 10.53 25.12
CA ILE A 245 28.78 10.98 24.11
C ILE A 245 28.34 10.55 22.70
N GLU A 246 27.75 9.35 22.52
CA GLU A 246 27.17 8.94 21.24
C GLU A 246 26.00 9.84 20.81
N GLU A 247 25.09 10.17 21.74
CA GLU A 247 23.93 11.04 21.50
C GLU A 247 24.36 12.48 21.18
N ASP A 248 25.33 13.04 21.91
CA ASP A 248 25.89 14.37 21.63
C ASP A 248 26.62 14.41 20.28
N ARG A 249 27.32 13.34 19.90
CA ARG A 249 27.94 13.20 18.57
C ARG A 249 26.90 13.14 17.45
N ALA A 250 25.84 12.35 17.60
CA ALA A 250 24.74 12.30 16.63
C ALA A 250 24.03 13.67 16.52
N SER A 251 23.75 14.30 17.66
CA SER A 251 23.22 15.67 17.74
C SER A 251 24.10 16.72 17.08
N PHE A 252 25.43 16.55 17.09
CA PHE A 252 26.38 17.54 16.56
C PHE A 252 26.16 17.78 15.06
N TYR A 253 26.04 16.71 14.25
CA TYR A 253 25.89 16.82 12.80
C TYR A 253 24.57 17.46 12.37
N LEU A 254 23.51 17.31 13.18
CA LEU A 254 22.22 18.00 12.98
C LEU A 254 22.36 19.51 13.30
N LYS A 255 22.98 19.84 14.43
CA LYS A 255 23.05 21.21 14.96
C LYS A 255 24.14 22.08 14.29
N HIS A 256 25.18 21.47 13.70
CA HIS A 256 26.37 22.18 13.23
C HIS A 256 26.90 21.66 11.89
N LYS A 257 27.04 22.56 10.91
CA LYS A 257 27.71 22.25 9.64
C LYS A 257 29.21 22.01 9.84
N THR A 258 29.72 20.96 9.20
CA THR A 258 31.14 20.54 9.25
C THR A 258 32.10 21.57 8.64
N SER A 259 31.65 22.41 7.71
CA SER A 259 32.41 23.55 7.19
C SER A 259 31.54 24.79 6.95
N GLY A 260 32.19 25.96 6.88
CA GLY A 260 31.57 27.27 6.68
C GLY A 260 30.77 27.81 7.88
N GLY A 261 30.04 28.90 7.64
CA GLY A 261 29.21 29.60 8.63
C GLY A 261 29.79 30.93 9.12
N THR A 262 28.96 31.68 9.85
CA THR A 262 29.34 32.95 10.49
C THR A 262 30.26 32.73 11.70
N THR A 263 30.99 33.76 12.13
CA THR A 263 31.87 33.70 13.31
C THR A 263 31.15 33.21 14.57
N LYS A 264 29.87 33.55 14.76
CA LYS A 264 29.04 33.03 15.85
C LYS A 264 28.79 31.52 15.75
N GLN A 265 28.51 31.00 14.54
CA GLN A 265 28.33 29.57 14.30
C GLN A 265 29.65 28.79 14.46
N VAL A 266 30.77 29.34 14.01
CA VAL A 266 32.11 28.75 14.21
C VAL A 266 32.45 28.68 15.71
N GLY A 267 32.15 29.75 16.47
CA GLY A 267 32.33 29.78 17.92
C GLY A 267 31.44 28.75 18.65
N ALA A 268 30.15 28.70 18.33
CA ALA A 268 29.22 27.72 18.90
C ALA A 268 29.66 26.28 18.65
N ARG A 269 30.04 25.97 17.40
CA ARG A 269 30.57 24.65 17.00
C ARG A 269 31.86 24.29 17.74
N THR A 270 32.76 25.25 17.94
CA THR A 270 34.01 25.06 18.71
C THR A 270 33.71 24.77 20.18
N ASN A 271 32.73 25.46 20.76
CA ASN A 271 32.30 25.22 22.15
C ASN A 271 31.64 23.84 22.32
N ALA A 272 30.85 23.39 21.33
CA ALA A 272 30.26 22.05 21.33
C ALA A 272 31.33 20.95 21.22
N LEU A 273 32.31 21.07 20.32
CA LEU A 273 33.45 20.15 20.24
C LEU A 273 34.24 20.11 21.55
N ASN A 274 34.52 21.27 22.15
CA ASN A 274 35.20 21.34 23.44
C ASN A 274 34.37 20.78 24.60
N ALA A 275 33.04 20.76 24.50
CA ALA A 275 32.17 20.10 25.49
C ALA A 275 32.26 18.58 25.36
N ILE A 276 32.05 18.04 24.15
CA ILE A 276 32.19 16.60 23.85
C ILE A 276 33.58 16.10 24.27
N LEU A 277 34.64 16.84 23.94
CA LEU A 277 36.02 16.47 24.31
C LEU A 277 36.25 16.45 25.83
N ARG A 278 35.64 17.37 26.60
CA ARG A 278 35.70 17.30 28.07
C ARG A 278 35.00 16.05 28.59
N THR A 279 33.81 15.72 28.08
CA THR A 279 33.07 14.52 28.47
C THR A 279 33.84 13.24 28.15
N ILE A 280 34.50 13.17 26.98
CA ILE A 280 35.41 12.05 26.61
C ILE A 280 36.60 11.95 27.58
N ARG A 281 37.22 13.07 27.94
CA ARG A 281 38.36 13.10 28.90
C ARG A 281 37.95 12.75 30.34
N THR A 282 36.68 12.93 30.71
CA THR A 282 36.13 12.38 31.96
C THR A 282 35.91 10.88 31.81
N PHE A 283 35.20 10.45 30.76
CA PHE A 283 34.93 9.04 30.45
C PHE A 283 36.20 8.18 30.42
N ARG A 284 37.31 8.68 29.86
CA ARG A 284 38.59 7.94 29.84
C ARG A 284 39.20 7.70 31.21
N LYS A 285 39.04 8.62 32.17
CA LYS A 285 39.52 8.45 33.56
C LYS A 285 38.66 7.45 34.34
N GLU A 286 37.36 7.43 34.05
CA GLU A 286 36.43 6.45 34.62
C GLU A 286 36.67 5.07 33.98
N GLN A 287 36.97 5.01 32.69
CA GLN A 287 37.33 3.78 31.96
C GLN A 287 38.65 3.17 32.45
N GLU A 288 39.64 3.99 32.82
CA GLU A 288 40.88 3.55 33.47
C GLU A 288 40.63 2.83 34.82
N LEU A 289 39.55 3.18 35.53
CA LEU A 289 39.18 2.60 36.82
C LEU A 289 38.24 1.38 36.68
N TYR A 290 37.19 1.48 35.86
CA TYR A 290 36.11 0.47 35.79
C TYR A 290 36.17 -0.46 34.58
N MET A 291 37.01 -0.17 33.58
CA MET A 291 37.27 -1.05 32.42
C MET A 291 38.79 -1.11 32.09
N PRO A 292 39.64 -1.50 33.07
CA PRO A 292 41.10 -1.34 32.96
C PRO A 292 41.71 -2.10 31.79
N ASP A 293 41.21 -3.28 31.42
CA ASP A 293 41.74 -4.08 30.31
C ASP A 293 41.46 -3.42 28.94
N VAL A 294 40.25 -2.87 28.75
CA VAL A 294 39.95 -2.04 27.57
C VAL A 294 40.85 -0.80 27.54
N TYR A 295 41.02 -0.12 28.67
CA TYR A 295 41.86 1.08 28.76
C TYR A 295 43.34 0.76 28.49
N ALA A 296 43.82 -0.39 28.94
CA ALA A 296 45.18 -0.88 28.70
C ALA A 296 45.46 -1.12 27.21
N ALA A 297 44.46 -1.59 26.46
CA ALA A 297 44.55 -1.80 25.00
C ALA A 297 44.54 -0.51 24.16
N LEU A 298 44.15 0.65 24.72
CA LEU A 298 44.06 1.92 23.98
C LEU A 298 45.43 2.50 23.62
N THR A 299 45.55 3.04 22.40
CA THR A 299 46.70 3.86 22.01
C THR A 299 46.72 5.23 22.73
N LEU A 300 47.86 5.92 22.72
CA LEU A 300 48.00 7.22 23.39
C LEU A 300 47.00 8.28 22.85
N ASP A 301 46.82 8.34 21.53
CA ASP A 301 45.90 9.28 20.87
C ASP A 301 44.42 8.95 21.15
N GLU A 302 44.12 7.71 21.54
CA GLU A 302 42.78 7.31 21.98
C GLU A 302 42.52 7.60 23.45
N ARG A 303 43.56 7.65 24.31
CA ARG A 303 43.46 7.98 25.74
C ARG A 303 43.34 9.48 25.98
N ASP A 304 44.16 10.32 25.32
CA ASP A 304 43.95 11.77 25.29
C ASP A 304 43.71 12.32 23.88
N PRO A 305 42.49 12.14 23.33
CA PRO A 305 42.16 12.60 21.99
C PRO A 305 42.23 14.13 21.88
N ASP A 306 42.46 14.60 20.65
CA ASP A 306 42.44 16.01 20.28
C ASP A 306 41.02 16.49 19.92
N ARG A 307 40.89 17.78 19.53
CA ARG A 307 39.60 18.35 19.12
C ARG A 307 39.12 17.84 17.75
N GLY A 308 40.02 17.41 16.86
CA GLY A 308 39.69 16.76 15.60
C GLY A 308 39.09 15.37 15.81
N ALA A 309 39.71 14.57 16.67
CA ALA A 309 39.29 13.21 17.02
C ALA A 309 38.01 13.14 17.87
N ALA A 310 37.58 14.24 18.50
CA ALA A 310 36.45 14.25 19.46
C ALA A 310 35.12 13.63 18.92
N LEU A 311 34.86 13.69 17.60
CA LEU A 311 33.68 13.07 16.99
C LEU A 311 33.90 11.62 16.51
N THR A 312 35.14 11.19 16.32
CA THR A 312 35.50 9.95 15.61
C THR A 312 36.24 8.93 16.46
N VAL A 313 36.86 9.32 17.57
CA VAL A 313 37.58 8.38 18.46
C VAL A 313 36.61 7.36 19.04
N ASN A 314 36.96 6.07 18.92
CA ASN A 314 36.18 4.96 19.44
C ASN A 314 36.04 5.07 20.96
N LEU A 315 34.82 4.91 21.49
CA LEU A 315 34.60 4.91 22.93
C LEU A 315 35.03 3.58 23.56
N TYR A 316 34.93 2.47 22.82
CA TYR A 316 35.17 1.11 23.29
C TYR A 316 34.29 0.77 24.51
N LEU A 317 32.98 0.92 24.31
CA LEU A 317 31.97 0.38 25.21
C LEU A 317 31.93 -1.16 25.10
N PRO A 318 31.35 -1.88 26.07
CA PRO A 318 31.22 -3.35 26.03
C PRO A 318 30.63 -3.94 24.74
N SER A 319 29.79 -3.20 24.02
CA SER A 319 29.21 -3.53 22.70
C SER A 319 30.17 -3.38 21.51
N THR A 320 31.33 -2.77 21.73
CA THR A 320 32.33 -2.41 20.70
C THR A 320 33.78 -2.52 21.24
N PRO A 321 34.23 -3.68 21.75
CA PRO A 321 35.57 -3.81 22.34
C PRO A 321 36.71 -3.61 21.31
N PRO A 322 37.92 -3.24 21.75
CA PRO A 322 39.12 -3.14 20.90
C PRO A 322 39.36 -4.45 20.14
N GLU A 323 39.72 -4.34 18.86
CA GLU A 323 39.92 -5.46 17.92
C GLU A 323 38.74 -6.46 17.78
N LYS A 324 37.59 -6.18 18.42
CA LYS A 324 36.46 -7.10 18.67
C LYS A 324 36.77 -8.24 19.67
N ASP A 325 37.80 -8.09 20.52
CA ASP A 325 38.09 -9.05 21.58
C ASP A 325 37.14 -8.86 22.77
N GLU A 326 36.11 -9.72 22.84
CA GLU A 326 35.14 -9.72 23.94
C GLU A 326 35.78 -9.98 25.32
N SER A 327 36.96 -10.60 25.39
CA SER A 327 37.62 -10.94 26.66
C SER A 327 38.13 -9.72 27.43
N LEU A 328 38.34 -8.60 26.74
CA LEU A 328 38.68 -7.30 27.35
C LEU A 328 37.49 -6.69 28.13
N THR A 329 36.28 -7.26 28.02
CA THR A 329 35.07 -6.71 28.63
C THR A 329 34.47 -7.69 29.63
N SER A 330 34.26 -7.24 30.88
CA SER A 330 33.68 -8.11 31.91
C SER A 330 32.23 -8.49 31.57
N PRO A 331 31.76 -9.70 31.92
CA PRO A 331 30.37 -10.09 31.72
C PRO A 331 29.39 -9.13 32.41
N ALA A 332 29.76 -8.58 33.57
CA ALA A 332 28.99 -7.57 34.28
C ALA A 332 28.82 -6.28 33.46
N ALA A 333 29.89 -5.76 32.86
CA ALA A 333 29.82 -4.57 32.00
C ALA A 333 28.97 -4.81 30.74
N ARG A 334 29.03 -6.02 30.16
CA ARG A 334 28.18 -6.40 29.01
C ARG A 334 26.70 -6.49 29.36
N MET A 335 26.34 -7.09 30.51
CA MET A 335 24.96 -7.14 30.98
C MET A 335 24.43 -5.73 31.29
N MET A 336 25.22 -4.92 31.99
CA MET A 336 24.84 -3.55 32.35
C MET A 336 24.69 -2.63 31.14
N GLU A 337 25.54 -2.75 30.09
CA GLU A 337 25.26 -2.03 28.84
C GLU A 337 23.99 -2.57 28.16
N ALA A 338 23.73 -3.89 28.17
CA ALA A 338 22.51 -4.44 27.57
C ALA A 338 21.25 -3.90 28.25
N GLU A 339 21.20 -3.84 29.58
CA GLU A 339 20.11 -3.26 30.38
C GLU A 339 19.88 -1.78 30.03
N VAL A 340 20.94 -0.96 30.05
CA VAL A 340 20.82 0.47 29.72
C VAL A 340 20.46 0.70 28.24
N ARG A 341 20.97 -0.12 27.32
CA ARG A 341 20.60 -0.07 25.88
C ARG A 341 19.15 -0.48 25.67
N TRP A 342 18.62 -1.44 26.43
CA TRP A 342 17.22 -1.85 26.38
C TRP A 342 16.28 -0.75 26.87
N ALA A 343 16.56 -0.13 28.02
CA ALA A 343 15.83 1.04 28.50
C ALA A 343 15.88 2.19 27.46
N SER A 344 17.06 2.46 26.89
CA SER A 344 17.23 3.48 25.84
C SER A 344 16.42 3.17 24.56
N MET A 345 16.23 1.88 24.22
CA MET A 345 15.38 1.49 23.09
C MET A 345 13.89 1.74 23.38
N ALA A 346 13.42 1.46 24.60
CA ALA A 346 12.06 1.75 25.01
C ALA A 346 11.77 3.26 25.00
N ASP A 347 12.64 4.06 25.63
CA ASP A 347 12.54 5.53 25.68
C ASP A 347 12.52 6.15 24.27
N GLU A 348 13.40 5.71 23.36
CA GLU A 348 13.44 6.26 22.00
C GLU A 348 12.29 5.77 21.10
N LEU A 349 11.66 4.62 21.41
CA LEU A 349 10.39 4.23 20.77
C LEU A 349 9.23 5.11 21.24
N ASP A 350 9.13 5.43 22.53
CA ASP A 350 8.09 6.33 23.05
C ASP A 350 8.30 7.78 22.58
N ASN A 351 9.54 8.27 22.55
CA ASN A 351 9.89 9.52 21.88
C ASN A 351 9.46 9.49 20.40
N LEU A 352 9.79 8.44 19.65
CA LEU A 352 9.38 8.29 18.24
C LEU A 352 7.86 8.32 18.07
N ARG A 353 7.12 7.57 18.90
CA ARG A 353 5.64 7.57 18.93
C ARG A 353 5.10 8.99 19.16
N ASP A 354 5.68 9.75 20.09
CA ASP A 354 5.26 11.13 20.38
C ASP A 354 5.63 12.15 19.31
N GLN A 355 6.81 12.08 18.69
CA GLN A 355 7.12 12.94 17.54
C GLN A 355 6.19 12.63 16.34
N LEU A 356 5.77 11.37 16.16
CA LEU A 356 4.80 10.97 15.13
C LEU A 356 3.37 11.44 15.44
N ARG A 357 2.93 11.36 16.71
CA ARG A 357 1.67 11.98 17.17
C ARG A 357 1.69 13.50 16.91
N LEU A 358 2.80 14.17 17.23
CA LEU A 358 2.99 15.60 17.01
C LEU A 358 3.00 15.98 15.51
N LYS A 359 3.65 15.19 14.65
CA LYS A 359 3.59 15.32 13.16
C LYS A 359 2.13 15.32 12.69
N GLY A 360 1.34 14.32 13.09
CA GLY A 360 -0.07 14.21 12.75
C GLY A 360 -0.92 15.39 13.26
N CYS A 361 -0.64 15.91 14.46
CA CYS A 361 -1.29 17.10 15.00
C CYS A 361 -0.95 18.38 14.21
N LEU A 362 0.33 18.63 13.91
CA LEU A 362 0.76 19.80 13.13
C LEU A 362 0.21 19.77 11.70
N ASN A 363 0.18 18.60 11.06
CA ASN A 363 -0.39 18.40 9.72
C ASN A 363 -1.91 18.73 9.71
N ARG A 364 -2.68 18.20 10.68
CA ARG A 364 -4.10 18.54 10.86
C ARG A 364 -4.31 20.04 11.11
N PHE A 365 -3.50 20.65 11.98
CA PHE A 365 -3.57 22.08 12.29
C PHE A 365 -3.29 22.96 11.07
N LYS A 366 -2.24 22.63 10.28
CA LYS A 366 -1.85 23.33 9.05
C LYS A 366 -2.99 23.37 8.03
N ILE A 367 -3.57 22.21 7.72
CA ILE A 367 -4.66 22.08 6.74
C ILE A 367 -5.89 22.88 7.16
N ALA A 368 -6.22 22.93 8.46
CA ALA A 368 -7.40 23.63 8.96
C ALA A 368 -7.22 25.16 9.10
N ASN A 369 -6.02 25.65 9.41
CA ASN A 369 -5.83 27.03 9.90
C ASN A 369 -4.87 27.90 9.06
N ILE A 370 -4.04 27.34 8.17
CA ILE A 370 -2.89 28.06 7.61
C ILE A 370 -3.08 28.38 6.13
N THR A 371 -3.46 29.62 5.85
CA THR A 371 -3.59 30.15 4.49
C THR A 371 -2.49 31.17 4.17
N GLY A 372 -2.18 31.33 2.87
CA GLY A 372 -1.19 32.29 2.38
C GLY A 372 0.28 31.86 2.59
N GLN A 373 1.18 32.51 1.84
CA GLN A 373 2.59 32.12 1.73
C GLN A 373 3.34 32.19 3.08
N ARG A 374 3.32 33.33 3.76
CA ARG A 374 4.06 33.55 5.03
C ARG A 374 3.61 32.61 6.16
N GLY A 375 2.32 32.23 6.16
CA GLY A 375 1.80 31.21 7.08
C GLY A 375 2.37 29.82 6.75
N ASN A 376 2.33 29.44 5.47
CA ASN A 376 2.84 28.15 5.00
C ASN A 376 4.36 28.00 5.21
N THR A 377 5.18 29.04 5.04
CA THR A 377 6.63 28.96 5.35
C THR A 377 6.87 28.58 6.82
N ARG A 378 6.20 29.27 7.75
CA ARG A 378 6.32 28.99 9.20
C ARG A 378 5.74 27.64 9.61
N ALA A 379 4.66 27.21 8.95
CA ALA A 379 4.13 25.87 9.12
C ALA A 379 5.15 24.82 8.67
N ARG A 380 5.86 25.09 7.57
CA ARG A 380 6.87 24.17 7.04
C ARG A 380 8.11 24.09 7.91
N GLU A 381 8.61 25.23 8.39
CA GLU A 381 9.67 25.30 9.41
C GLU A 381 9.35 24.42 10.64
N ALA A 382 8.09 24.40 11.08
CA ALA A 382 7.63 23.54 12.18
C ALA A 382 7.44 22.05 11.79
N GLN A 383 6.94 21.76 10.58
CA GLN A 383 6.87 20.37 10.06
C GLN A 383 8.27 19.76 9.92
N ASP A 384 9.20 20.49 9.31
CA ASP A 384 10.57 20.04 9.03
C ASP A 384 11.32 19.81 10.36
N ALA A 385 11.17 20.67 11.36
CA ALA A 385 11.76 20.49 12.69
C ALA A 385 11.24 19.24 13.44
N VAL A 386 9.96 18.88 13.27
CA VAL A 386 9.43 17.62 13.85
C VAL A 386 9.87 16.41 13.03
N TYR A 387 10.01 16.53 11.71
CA TYR A 387 10.62 15.48 10.89
C TYR A 387 12.08 15.19 11.28
N GLU A 388 12.87 16.24 11.57
CA GLU A 388 14.21 16.10 12.17
C GLU A 388 14.19 15.41 13.54
N ASN A 389 13.13 15.57 14.35
CA ASN A 389 12.99 14.87 15.62
C ASN A 389 12.63 13.38 15.43
N VAL A 390 11.69 13.06 14.54
CA VAL A 390 11.34 11.67 14.16
C VAL A 390 12.59 10.93 13.69
N GLN A 391 13.36 11.55 12.79
CA GLN A 391 14.63 10.99 12.31
C GLN A 391 15.69 10.89 13.41
N ARG A 392 15.69 11.77 14.42
CA ARG A 392 16.64 11.66 15.55
C ARG A 392 16.31 10.48 16.45
N ALA A 393 15.04 10.30 16.82
CA ALA A 393 14.58 9.18 17.66
C ALA A 393 14.79 7.84 16.94
N ALA A 394 14.39 7.74 15.66
CA ALA A 394 14.62 6.53 14.86
C ALA A 394 16.11 6.15 14.75
N ASN A 395 16.99 7.12 14.50
CA ASN A 395 18.44 6.88 14.41
C ASN A 395 19.13 6.78 15.80
N ALA A 396 18.43 7.07 16.89
CA ALA A 396 18.85 6.70 18.23
C ALA A 396 18.47 5.25 18.52
N TYR A 397 17.20 4.88 18.37
CA TYR A 397 16.73 3.49 18.50
C TYR A 397 17.62 2.52 17.72
N ARG A 398 17.87 2.78 16.42
CA ARG A 398 18.78 1.98 15.57
C ARG A 398 20.17 1.80 16.19
N ARG A 399 20.74 2.85 16.78
CA ARG A 399 22.06 2.81 17.44
C ARG A 399 22.06 1.95 18.70
N HIS A 400 21.00 2.02 19.51
CA HIS A 400 20.87 1.21 20.72
C HIS A 400 20.59 -0.26 20.37
N HIS A 401 19.75 -0.52 19.36
CA HIS A 401 19.50 -1.84 18.76
C HIS A 401 20.78 -2.48 18.20
N ASP A 402 21.54 -1.75 17.37
CA ASP A 402 22.82 -2.20 16.82
C ASP A 402 23.86 -2.53 17.89
N ALA A 403 23.82 -1.88 19.05
CA ALA A 403 24.71 -2.17 20.17
C ALA A 403 24.22 -3.36 21.00
N TYR A 404 22.91 -3.44 21.27
CA TYR A 404 22.28 -4.56 21.97
C TYR A 404 22.45 -5.88 21.20
N PHE A 405 22.28 -5.85 19.88
CA PHE A 405 22.51 -6.99 18.99
C PHE A 405 23.94 -7.53 19.09
N LYS A 406 24.96 -6.66 19.22
CA LYS A 406 26.36 -7.06 19.42
C LYS A 406 26.61 -7.66 20.81
N LEU A 407 25.91 -7.18 21.83
CA LEU A 407 26.06 -7.67 23.21
C LEU A 407 25.45 -9.06 23.38
N VAL A 408 24.21 -9.25 22.92
CA VAL A 408 23.40 -10.45 23.17
C VAL A 408 23.54 -11.48 22.05
N GLY A 409 23.53 -11.03 20.79
CA GLY A 409 23.43 -11.87 19.60
C GLY A 409 21.99 -12.26 19.24
N PRO A 410 21.77 -12.80 18.03
CA PRO A 410 20.45 -13.21 17.55
C PRO A 410 19.89 -14.40 18.32
N GLY A 411 18.56 -14.51 18.39
CA GLY A 411 17.80 -15.66 18.87
C GLY A 411 17.86 -15.94 20.39
N LYS A 412 18.74 -15.29 21.17
CA LYS A 412 18.80 -15.50 22.63
C LYS A 412 17.64 -14.79 23.33
N GLY A 413 16.60 -15.55 23.70
CA GLY A 413 15.52 -15.05 24.56
C GLY A 413 14.42 -14.25 23.86
N GLY A 414 14.34 -14.30 22.53
CA GLY A 414 13.21 -13.71 21.76
C GLY A 414 13.16 -12.18 21.73
N TRP A 415 14.21 -11.48 22.18
CA TRP A 415 14.23 -10.02 22.26
C TRP A 415 13.96 -9.33 20.91
N GLU A 416 14.37 -9.95 19.80
CA GLU A 416 14.16 -9.46 18.43
C GLU A 416 12.67 -9.39 18.03
N GLU A 417 11.78 -10.12 18.71
CA GLU A 417 10.31 -10.03 18.52
C GLU A 417 9.74 -8.74 19.15
N THR A 418 10.38 -8.25 20.22
CA THR A 418 9.92 -7.12 21.05
C THR A 418 10.67 -5.81 20.81
N MET A 419 11.91 -5.88 20.33
CA MET A 419 12.69 -4.76 19.79
C MET A 419 13.13 -5.12 18.37
N ARG A 420 12.20 -4.99 17.40
CA ARG A 420 12.41 -5.36 15.99
C ARG A 420 13.30 -4.32 15.26
N GLU A 421 13.80 -4.67 14.09
CA GLU A 421 14.51 -3.71 13.23
C GLU A 421 13.58 -2.56 12.76
N LEU A 422 14.11 -1.32 12.77
CA LEU A 422 13.33 -0.11 12.47
C LEU A 422 13.69 0.46 11.10
N ASP A 423 13.06 -0.04 10.03
CA ASP A 423 13.07 0.61 8.72
C ASP A 423 12.39 2.00 8.72
N ASP A 424 12.72 2.86 7.75
CA ASP A 424 12.10 4.19 7.60
C ASP A 424 10.59 4.10 7.30
N SER A 425 10.10 3.02 6.66
CA SER A 425 8.66 2.82 6.42
C SER A 425 7.85 2.60 7.70
N HIS A 426 8.49 2.19 8.80
CA HIS A 426 7.86 2.10 10.13
C HIS A 426 7.65 3.47 10.79
N CYS A 427 8.35 4.52 10.34
CA CYS A 427 8.33 5.86 10.95
C CYS A 427 7.09 6.68 10.51
N ARG A 428 5.88 6.13 10.72
CA ARG A 428 4.59 6.71 10.29
C ARG A 428 3.60 6.80 11.45
N GLY A 429 2.89 7.92 11.58
CA GLY A 429 1.90 8.15 12.62
C GLY A 429 0.55 7.48 12.37
N LEU A 430 -0.21 7.25 13.44
CA LEU A 430 -1.60 6.81 13.36
C LEU A 430 -2.42 7.84 12.56
N GLY A 431 -3.11 7.38 11.51
CA GLY A 431 -3.90 8.22 10.63
C GLY A 431 -3.12 9.13 9.66
N ASP A 432 -1.78 9.09 9.63
CA ASP A 432 -0.97 9.93 8.72
C ASP A 432 -1.33 9.71 7.24
N ARG A 433 -1.82 8.53 6.85
CA ARG A 433 -2.03 8.18 5.43
C ARG A 433 -2.98 9.15 4.69
N LEU A 434 -4.02 9.68 5.34
CA LEU A 434 -4.91 10.68 4.73
C LEU A 434 -4.20 12.03 4.53
N LEU A 435 -3.27 12.36 5.42
CA LEU A 435 -2.47 13.59 5.38
C LEU A 435 -1.35 13.47 4.33
N GLU A 436 -0.69 12.31 4.26
CA GLU A 436 0.33 11.97 3.25
C GLU A 436 -0.28 11.84 1.85
N GLN A 437 -1.52 11.34 1.71
CA GLN A 437 -2.29 11.43 0.48
C GLN A 437 -2.55 12.90 0.10
N VAL A 438 -3.04 13.73 1.01
CA VAL A 438 -3.34 15.16 0.73
C VAL A 438 -2.07 15.97 0.42
N GLU A 439 -0.93 15.72 1.07
CA GLU A 439 0.34 16.38 0.69
C GLU A 439 0.94 15.83 -0.62
N ASN A 440 0.66 14.59 -1.01
CA ASN A 440 1.04 14.04 -2.32
C ASN A 440 0.05 14.34 -3.45
N MET A 441 -1.16 14.83 -3.16
CA MET A 441 -2.17 15.28 -4.12
C MET A 441 -1.83 16.64 -4.77
N SER A 442 -0.57 16.83 -5.17
CA SER A 442 -0.25 17.85 -6.16
C SER A 442 -0.90 17.46 -7.49
N GLU A 443 -1.42 18.44 -8.23
CA GLU A 443 -2.06 18.15 -9.53
C GLU A 443 -1.13 17.38 -10.47
N ASP A 444 0.18 17.56 -10.34
CA ASP A 444 1.17 16.96 -11.23
C ASP A 444 1.45 15.49 -10.89
N LYS A 445 1.49 15.11 -9.60
CA LYS A 445 1.49 13.67 -9.24
C LYS A 445 0.17 12.99 -9.65
N ILE A 446 -0.96 13.69 -9.55
CA ILE A 446 -2.26 13.20 -10.04
C ILE A 446 -2.21 12.99 -11.56
N LYS A 447 -1.66 13.93 -12.34
CA LYS A 447 -1.45 13.80 -13.79
C LYS A 447 -0.52 12.62 -14.13
N GLU A 448 0.55 12.38 -13.37
CA GLU A 448 1.45 11.25 -13.60
C GLU A 448 0.84 9.88 -13.27
N PHE A 449 0.02 9.79 -12.22
CA PHE A 449 -0.75 8.59 -11.89
C PHE A 449 -1.81 8.29 -12.96
N LEU A 450 -2.58 9.31 -13.38
CA LEU A 450 -3.55 9.20 -14.48
C LEU A 450 -2.90 8.88 -15.83
N ALA A 451 -1.63 9.28 -16.04
CA ALA A 451 -0.84 8.91 -17.21
C ALA A 451 -0.30 7.47 -17.19
N GLY A 452 -0.62 6.66 -16.17
CA GLY A 452 -0.35 5.23 -16.15
C GLY A 452 1.13 4.84 -16.06
N LYS A 453 2.01 5.74 -15.61
CA LYS A 453 3.44 5.44 -15.42
C LYS A 453 3.61 4.37 -14.35
N ARG A 454 4.18 3.21 -14.72
CA ARG A 454 4.67 2.21 -13.75
C ARG A 454 5.76 2.86 -12.89
N GLY A 455 5.51 2.99 -11.58
CA GLY A 455 6.44 3.64 -10.63
C GLY A 455 5.80 4.63 -9.66
N ALA A 456 4.53 4.99 -9.83
CA ALA A 456 3.80 5.75 -8.80
C ALA A 456 3.53 4.88 -7.56
N GLU A 457 3.80 5.41 -6.37
CA GLU A 457 3.59 4.75 -5.08
C GLU A 457 2.09 4.40 -4.86
N SER A 458 1.79 3.22 -4.31
CA SER A 458 0.40 2.76 -4.12
C SER A 458 -0.29 3.51 -2.98
N SER A 459 -0.90 4.66 -3.28
CA SER A 459 -1.44 5.59 -2.28
C SER A 459 -2.63 5.07 -1.44
N GLY A 460 -3.42 4.11 -1.93
CA GLY A 460 -4.68 3.68 -1.31
C GLY A 460 -4.57 2.76 -0.08
N GLU A 461 -5.46 2.94 0.90
CA GLU A 461 -5.44 2.27 2.22
C GLU A 461 -5.45 0.71 2.19
N THR A 462 -5.82 0.07 1.08
CA THR A 462 -5.96 -1.41 0.96
C THR A 462 -4.68 -2.17 1.32
N GLN A 463 -3.51 -1.54 1.17
CA GLN A 463 -2.18 -2.07 1.51
C GLN A 463 -1.53 -1.22 2.62
N TYR A 464 -2.27 -0.86 3.67
CA TYR A 464 -1.68 -0.21 4.85
C TYR A 464 -1.23 -1.26 5.86
N GLU A 465 0.07 -1.48 5.93
CA GLU A 465 0.69 -2.22 7.03
C GLU A 465 0.92 -1.22 8.17
N LEU A 466 0.29 -1.49 9.32
CA LEU A 466 0.47 -0.69 10.53
C LEU A 466 1.90 -0.96 11.05
N PRO A 467 2.74 0.06 11.29
CA PRO A 467 4.06 -0.15 11.86
C PRO A 467 4.01 -0.85 13.22
N TRP A 468 4.87 -1.84 13.41
CA TRP A 468 4.95 -2.65 14.64
C TRP A 468 5.11 -1.80 15.91
N ILE A 469 5.73 -0.61 15.79
CA ILE A 469 5.92 0.34 16.89
C ILE A 469 4.60 0.74 17.58
N TRP A 470 3.44 0.59 16.93
CA TRP A 470 2.13 0.93 17.50
C TRP A 470 1.46 -0.19 18.31
N PHE A 471 1.99 -1.41 18.30
CA PHE A 471 1.39 -2.57 18.99
C PHE A 471 2.38 -3.55 19.62
N ASN A 472 3.67 -3.21 19.67
CA ASN A 472 4.67 -4.05 20.30
C ASN A 472 4.65 -3.91 21.83
N ARG A 473 4.65 -5.04 22.53
CA ARG A 473 4.52 -5.18 23.99
C ARG A 473 5.83 -5.67 24.60
N THR A 474 6.65 -4.74 25.10
CA THR A 474 7.67 -5.07 26.09
C THR A 474 7.00 -5.26 27.46
N GLN A 475 7.68 -5.88 28.43
CA GLN A 475 7.13 -6.06 29.79
C GLN A 475 7.20 -4.79 30.66
N GLU A 476 7.77 -3.70 30.14
CA GLU A 476 8.19 -2.53 30.92
C GLU A 476 7.65 -1.20 30.36
N SER A 477 7.28 -1.12 29.06
CA SER A 477 6.62 0.06 28.50
C SER A 477 5.11 0.03 28.73
N VAL A 478 4.53 1.14 29.19
CA VAL A 478 3.07 1.27 29.36
C VAL A 478 2.38 1.31 27.99
N PHE A 479 1.64 0.25 27.64
CA PHE A 479 0.95 0.15 26.36
C PHE A 479 -0.32 1.02 26.32
N GLN A 480 -0.15 2.33 26.13
CA GLN A 480 -1.26 3.28 26.19
C GLN A 480 -2.21 3.16 25.00
N ILE A 481 -3.33 2.47 25.20
CA ILE A 481 -4.44 2.39 24.25
C ILE A 481 -5.13 3.77 24.13
N THR A 482 -4.92 4.48 23.02
CA THR A 482 -5.61 5.75 22.70
C THR A 482 -6.79 5.57 21.76
N ASP A 483 -7.68 6.57 21.66
CA ASP A 483 -8.80 6.54 20.72
C ASP A 483 -8.33 6.47 19.25
N GLU A 484 -7.20 7.09 18.89
CA GLU A 484 -6.58 6.93 17.56
C GLU A 484 -6.12 5.49 17.29
N LEU A 485 -5.58 4.80 18.31
CA LEU A 485 -5.17 3.41 18.17
C LEU A 485 -6.39 2.49 17.99
N MET A 486 -7.49 2.75 18.71
CA MET A 486 -8.74 2.00 18.53
C MET A 486 -9.41 2.27 17.18
N VAL A 487 -9.32 3.49 16.65
CA VAL A 487 -9.75 3.80 15.26
C VAL A 487 -8.92 3.04 14.24
N GLU A 488 -7.60 2.95 14.44
CA GLU A 488 -6.73 2.19 13.53
C GLU A 488 -6.89 0.67 13.69
N TRP A 489 -7.21 0.16 14.89
CA TRP A 489 -7.68 -1.22 15.10
C TRP A 489 -8.94 -1.51 14.28
N CYS A 490 -9.94 -0.61 14.33
CA CYS A 490 -11.16 -0.75 13.52
C CYS A 490 -10.83 -0.81 12.02
N LYS A 491 -9.94 0.06 11.53
CA LYS A 491 -9.47 0.03 10.14
C LYS A 491 -8.66 -1.23 9.80
N SER A 492 -7.84 -1.74 10.72
CA SER A 492 -7.04 -2.95 10.49
C SER A 492 -7.91 -4.20 10.43
N ARG A 493 -8.95 -4.29 11.28
CA ARG A 493 -10.03 -5.29 11.16
C ARG A 493 -10.64 -5.26 9.76
N ALA A 494 -11.03 -4.07 9.28
CA ALA A 494 -11.62 -3.93 7.96
C ALA A 494 -10.67 -4.41 6.85
N ARG A 495 -9.38 -4.03 6.88
CA ARG A 495 -8.38 -4.51 5.89
C ARG A 495 -8.22 -6.03 5.92
N ALA A 496 -7.99 -6.63 7.10
CA ALA A 496 -7.80 -8.07 7.26
C ALA A 496 -9.04 -8.85 6.78
N GLN A 497 -10.23 -8.44 7.23
CA GLN A 497 -11.52 -9.00 6.80
C GLN A 497 -11.74 -8.88 5.29
N HIS A 498 -11.42 -7.74 4.67
CA HIS A 498 -11.60 -7.55 3.23
C HIS A 498 -10.66 -8.41 2.39
N TRP A 499 -9.45 -8.72 2.85
CA TRP A 499 -8.57 -9.68 2.16
C TRP A 499 -9.03 -11.14 2.35
N VAL A 500 -9.54 -11.53 3.52
CA VAL A 500 -10.20 -12.83 3.71
C VAL A 500 -11.44 -12.97 2.82
N GLN A 501 -12.20 -11.89 2.64
CA GLN A 501 -13.31 -11.85 1.67
C GLN A 501 -12.80 -11.98 0.22
N GLU A 502 -11.73 -11.28 -0.16
CA GLU A 502 -11.15 -11.34 -1.52
C GLU A 502 -10.72 -12.78 -1.88
N VAL A 503 -9.99 -13.48 -1.01
CA VAL A 503 -9.60 -14.89 -1.23
C VAL A 503 -10.84 -15.79 -1.40
N ARG A 504 -11.89 -15.58 -0.60
CA ARG A 504 -13.16 -16.32 -0.71
C ARG A 504 -13.94 -16.01 -1.98
N LEU A 505 -13.95 -14.75 -2.40
CA LEU A 505 -14.59 -14.31 -3.66
C LEU A 505 -13.85 -14.89 -4.86
N LEU A 506 -12.52 -14.86 -4.88
CA LEU A 506 -11.71 -15.37 -5.97
C LEU A 506 -11.81 -16.90 -6.12
N ASP A 507 -11.87 -17.68 -5.04
CA ASP A 507 -12.10 -19.15 -5.14
C ASP A 507 -13.46 -19.48 -5.78
N GLU A 508 -14.49 -18.72 -5.42
CA GLU A 508 -15.83 -18.83 -5.98
C GLU A 508 -15.91 -18.28 -7.42
N GLU A 509 -15.18 -17.22 -7.78
CA GLU A 509 -15.02 -16.76 -9.17
C GLU A 509 -14.32 -17.83 -10.03
N MET A 510 -13.22 -18.40 -9.56
CA MET A 510 -12.53 -19.51 -10.24
C MET A 510 -13.46 -20.71 -10.47
N ARG A 511 -14.26 -21.09 -9.46
CA ARG A 511 -15.28 -22.14 -9.59
C ARG A 511 -16.38 -21.76 -10.61
N ARG A 512 -16.87 -20.52 -10.56
CA ARG A 512 -17.91 -19.99 -11.46
C ARG A 512 -17.45 -19.93 -12.91
N VAL A 513 -16.21 -19.55 -13.18
CA VAL A 513 -15.63 -19.45 -14.54
C VAL A 513 -15.59 -20.82 -15.23
N VAL A 514 -15.16 -21.86 -14.51
CA VAL A 514 -15.23 -23.26 -15.01
C VAL A 514 -16.68 -23.68 -15.24
N ALA A 515 -17.56 -23.53 -14.24
CA ALA A 515 -18.96 -23.95 -14.32
C ALA A 515 -19.76 -23.19 -15.40
N PHE A 516 -19.45 -21.92 -15.65
CA PHE A 516 -20.02 -21.11 -16.72
C PHE A 516 -19.63 -21.68 -18.09
N SER A 517 -18.37 -22.03 -18.31
CA SER A 517 -17.94 -22.64 -19.58
C SER A 517 -18.60 -24.01 -19.80
N GLU A 518 -18.78 -24.82 -18.75
CA GLU A 518 -19.52 -26.09 -18.85
C GLU A 518 -21.02 -25.90 -19.13
N ASN A 519 -21.64 -24.85 -18.58
CA ASN A 519 -23.03 -24.52 -18.88
C ASN A 519 -23.18 -23.97 -20.31
N MET A 520 -22.24 -23.13 -20.76
CA MET A 520 -22.17 -22.66 -22.15
C MET A 520 -21.99 -23.81 -23.14
N ALA A 521 -21.24 -24.87 -22.79
CA ALA A 521 -21.16 -26.07 -23.61
C ALA A 521 -22.54 -26.73 -23.79
N LYS A 522 -23.30 -26.92 -22.70
CA LYS A 522 -24.67 -27.47 -22.74
C LYS A 522 -25.65 -26.63 -23.56
N ILE A 523 -25.52 -25.30 -23.49
CA ILE A 523 -26.30 -24.35 -24.31
C ILE A 523 -25.95 -24.51 -25.80
N TRP A 524 -24.70 -24.82 -26.14
CA TRP A 524 -24.31 -25.14 -27.51
C TRP A 524 -24.75 -26.55 -27.93
N ASP A 525 -24.68 -27.56 -27.08
CA ASP A 525 -25.23 -28.90 -27.37
C ASP A 525 -26.73 -28.83 -27.71
N ALA A 526 -27.50 -28.05 -26.95
CA ALA A 526 -28.92 -27.80 -27.21
C ALA A 526 -29.21 -27.02 -28.51
N ARG A 527 -28.19 -26.41 -29.13
CA ARG A 527 -28.27 -25.73 -30.44
C ARG A 527 -27.86 -26.62 -31.61
N CYS A 528 -27.39 -27.84 -31.36
CA CYS A 528 -27.16 -28.85 -32.40
C CYS A 528 -28.48 -29.34 -33.03
N GLU A 529 -29.61 -29.08 -32.38
CA GLU A 529 -30.97 -29.30 -32.88
C GLU A 529 -31.73 -27.96 -32.85
N PRO A 530 -31.61 -27.10 -33.88
CA PRO A 530 -32.28 -25.81 -33.93
C PRO A 530 -33.81 -26.01 -34.00
N LYS A 531 -34.48 -25.76 -32.86
CA LYS A 531 -35.94 -25.86 -32.73
C LYS A 531 -36.66 -24.75 -33.47
N ASP A 532 -36.10 -23.55 -33.42
CA ASP A 532 -36.59 -22.38 -34.13
C ASP A 532 -35.89 -22.28 -35.48
N ARG A 533 -36.64 -22.37 -36.58
CA ARG A 533 -36.17 -22.02 -37.93
C ARG A 533 -36.62 -20.60 -38.24
N MET A 534 -35.68 -19.75 -38.63
CA MET A 534 -35.99 -18.39 -39.08
C MET A 534 -36.29 -18.42 -40.58
N ASP A 535 -37.57 -18.31 -40.93
CA ASP A 535 -37.97 -18.11 -42.31
C ASP A 535 -37.66 -16.65 -42.73
N PHE A 536 -36.72 -16.52 -43.68
CA PHE A 536 -36.31 -15.25 -44.26
C PHE A 536 -36.89 -15.06 -45.69
N GLY A 537 -37.93 -15.81 -46.04
CA GLY A 537 -38.60 -15.84 -47.35
C GLY A 537 -37.84 -16.66 -48.40
N GLU A 538 -38.50 -16.91 -49.55
CA GLU A 538 -38.00 -17.78 -50.63
C GLU A 538 -36.57 -17.48 -51.08
N LYS A 539 -36.18 -16.19 -51.12
CA LYS A 539 -34.83 -15.73 -51.49
C LYS A 539 -33.72 -16.27 -50.56
N HIS A 540 -34.09 -16.72 -49.38
CA HIS A 540 -33.21 -17.24 -48.34
C HIS A 540 -33.63 -18.64 -47.89
N ALA A 541 -34.34 -19.41 -48.72
CA ALA A 541 -34.79 -20.77 -48.40
C ALA A 541 -33.66 -21.70 -47.91
N TYR A 542 -32.41 -21.42 -48.32
CA TYR A 542 -31.22 -22.10 -47.81
C TYR A 542 -31.09 -22.03 -46.27
N ALA A 543 -31.51 -20.94 -45.64
CA ALA A 543 -31.47 -20.75 -44.18
C ALA A 543 -32.44 -21.67 -43.40
N CYS A 544 -33.26 -22.44 -44.11
CA CYS A 544 -34.12 -23.48 -43.57
C CYS A 544 -33.84 -24.87 -44.16
N ASP A 545 -32.82 -25.03 -45.01
CA ASP A 545 -32.50 -26.30 -45.68
C ASP A 545 -31.64 -27.26 -44.84
N GLN A 546 -31.37 -28.45 -45.39
CA GLN A 546 -30.58 -29.48 -44.71
C GLN A 546 -29.10 -29.11 -44.57
N GLY A 547 -28.52 -28.41 -45.54
CA GLY A 547 -27.13 -27.95 -45.50
C GLY A 547 -26.90 -26.86 -44.46
N TRP A 548 -27.85 -25.94 -44.30
CA TRP A 548 -27.85 -25.00 -43.17
C TRP A 548 -28.02 -25.71 -41.83
N ALA A 549 -28.94 -26.69 -41.73
CA ALA A 549 -29.14 -27.44 -40.50
C ALA A 549 -27.88 -28.20 -40.07
N ASP A 550 -27.18 -28.84 -41.01
CA ASP A 550 -25.93 -29.55 -40.71
C ASP A 550 -24.74 -28.61 -40.50
N GLY A 551 -24.70 -27.45 -41.16
CA GLY A 551 -23.73 -26.38 -40.88
C GLY A 551 -23.91 -25.78 -39.48
N ALA A 552 -25.14 -25.50 -39.08
CA ALA A 552 -25.50 -25.03 -37.74
C ALA A 552 -25.15 -26.07 -36.67
N ARG A 553 -25.47 -27.35 -36.92
CA ARG A 553 -25.09 -28.50 -36.08
C ARG A 553 -23.56 -28.59 -35.92
N ALA A 554 -22.80 -28.53 -37.02
CA ALA A 554 -21.34 -28.60 -37.00
C ALA A 554 -20.72 -27.44 -36.22
N TYR A 555 -21.23 -26.21 -36.40
CA TYR A 555 -20.79 -25.04 -35.65
C TYR A 555 -21.11 -25.17 -34.15
N ALA A 556 -22.33 -25.60 -33.80
CA ALA A 556 -22.75 -25.81 -32.42
C ALA A 556 -21.89 -26.88 -31.72
N CYS A 557 -21.66 -28.03 -32.35
CA CYS A 557 -20.73 -29.07 -31.87
C CYS A 557 -19.32 -28.51 -31.63
N LYS A 558 -18.78 -27.71 -32.56
CA LYS A 558 -17.47 -27.06 -32.42
C LYS A 558 -17.42 -26.11 -31.22
N GLN A 559 -18.44 -25.27 -31.03
CA GLN A 559 -18.51 -24.35 -29.89
C GLN A 559 -18.66 -25.11 -28.56
N ALA A 560 -19.46 -26.17 -28.52
CA ALA A 560 -19.61 -27.02 -27.34
C ALA A 560 -18.29 -27.73 -26.98
N TRP A 561 -17.52 -28.20 -27.97
CA TRP A 561 -16.18 -28.75 -27.76
C TRP A 561 -15.21 -27.70 -27.19
N ILE A 562 -15.12 -26.52 -27.81
CA ILE A 562 -14.25 -25.42 -27.34
C ILE A 562 -14.53 -25.09 -25.87
N ARG A 563 -15.81 -24.98 -25.49
CA ARG A 563 -16.21 -24.64 -24.10
C ARG A 563 -15.95 -25.75 -23.09
N ARG A 564 -16.00 -27.03 -23.48
CA ARG A 564 -15.55 -28.16 -22.64
C ARG A 564 -14.03 -28.16 -22.46
N THR A 565 -13.27 -28.00 -23.54
CA THR A 565 -11.79 -27.93 -23.49
C THR A 565 -11.32 -26.76 -22.62
N GLN A 566 -11.95 -25.59 -22.78
CA GLN A 566 -11.70 -24.40 -21.95
C GLN A 566 -11.98 -24.67 -20.47
N ALA A 567 -13.11 -25.30 -20.12
CA ALA A 567 -13.41 -25.70 -18.74
C ALA A 567 -12.41 -26.71 -18.16
N SER A 568 -11.97 -27.67 -18.96
CA SER A 568 -10.98 -28.68 -18.55
C SER A 568 -9.62 -28.04 -18.25
N ASN A 569 -9.13 -27.20 -19.17
CA ASN A 569 -7.84 -26.51 -19.00
C ASN A 569 -7.85 -25.59 -17.77
N TRP A 570 -8.91 -24.78 -17.60
CA TRP A 570 -9.06 -23.91 -16.44
C TRP A 570 -9.21 -24.69 -15.12
N ARG A 571 -9.89 -25.84 -15.12
CA ARG A 571 -9.97 -26.72 -13.95
C ARG A 571 -8.59 -27.19 -13.49
N VAL A 572 -7.68 -27.50 -14.41
CA VAL A 572 -6.28 -27.86 -14.09
C VAL A 572 -5.49 -26.63 -13.64
N GLN A 573 -5.54 -25.54 -14.42
CA GLN A 573 -4.78 -24.31 -14.16
C GLN A 573 -5.08 -23.68 -12.80
N LEU A 574 -6.36 -23.63 -12.41
CA LEU A 574 -6.80 -22.98 -11.17
C LEU A 574 -6.64 -23.88 -9.93
N ALA A 575 -6.31 -25.17 -10.09
CA ALA A 575 -6.36 -26.15 -9.00
C ALA A 575 -5.41 -25.83 -7.82
N ALA A 576 -4.20 -25.32 -8.11
CA ALA A 576 -3.23 -24.96 -7.09
C ALA A 576 -3.70 -23.77 -6.24
N SER A 577 -4.00 -22.64 -6.90
CA SER A 577 -4.45 -21.41 -6.24
C SER A 577 -5.76 -21.60 -5.45
N ARG A 578 -6.67 -22.46 -5.91
CA ARG A 578 -7.88 -22.83 -5.15
C ARG A 578 -7.59 -23.67 -3.90
N LYS A 579 -6.59 -24.56 -3.95
CA LYS A 579 -6.13 -25.32 -2.78
C LYS A 579 -5.48 -24.42 -1.74
N GLU A 580 -4.66 -23.48 -2.17
CA GLU A 580 -4.02 -22.47 -1.32
C GLU A 580 -5.07 -21.54 -0.68
N ALA A 581 -6.07 -21.09 -1.46
CA ALA A 581 -7.20 -20.33 -0.95
C ALA A 581 -7.98 -21.09 0.14
N GLN A 582 -8.25 -22.38 -0.06
CA GLN A 582 -8.95 -23.22 0.93
C GLN A 582 -8.13 -23.42 2.20
N TYR A 583 -6.81 -23.57 2.09
CA TYR A 583 -5.91 -23.63 3.25
C TYR A 583 -5.88 -22.30 4.01
N PHE A 584 -5.72 -21.17 3.30
CA PHE A 584 -5.78 -19.83 3.89
C PHE A 584 -7.11 -19.56 4.61
N LEU A 585 -8.24 -19.93 4.00
CA LEU A 585 -9.58 -19.76 4.57
C LEU A 585 -9.89 -20.72 5.73
N ALA A 586 -9.08 -21.75 5.94
CA ALA A 586 -9.15 -22.62 7.13
C ALA A 586 -8.30 -22.09 8.30
N LEU A 587 -7.27 -21.29 8.02
CA LEU A 587 -6.41 -20.66 9.04
C LEU A 587 -6.95 -19.35 9.61
N HIS A 588 -7.88 -18.68 8.91
CA HIS A 588 -8.32 -17.32 9.25
C HIS A 588 -9.84 -17.21 9.47
N THR A 589 -10.24 -16.45 10.50
CA THR A 589 -11.66 -16.16 10.80
C THR A 589 -12.28 -15.20 9.77
N SER A 590 -13.61 -15.12 9.77
CA SER A 590 -14.35 -14.09 9.02
C SER A 590 -14.12 -12.65 9.51
N GLU A 591 -13.46 -12.44 10.66
CA GLU A 591 -13.02 -11.12 11.13
C GLU A 591 -11.58 -10.79 10.68
N GLY A 592 -10.81 -11.79 10.22
CA GLY A 592 -9.42 -11.61 9.79
C GLY A 592 -8.37 -12.00 10.83
N LEU A 593 -8.75 -12.70 11.91
CA LEU A 593 -7.81 -13.24 12.90
C LEU A 593 -7.25 -14.60 12.47
N THR A 594 -5.98 -14.86 12.76
CA THR A 594 -5.32 -16.15 12.53
C THR A 594 -5.59 -17.12 13.69
N VAL A 595 -5.85 -18.40 13.39
CA VAL A 595 -6.37 -19.39 14.38
C VAL A 595 -5.37 -20.54 14.66
N GLY A 596 -4.17 -20.50 14.09
CA GLY A 596 -3.13 -21.52 14.29
C GLY A 596 -1.71 -20.98 14.15
N SER A 597 -0.76 -21.63 14.80
CA SER A 597 0.65 -21.23 14.80
C SER A 597 1.28 -21.35 13.41
N VAL A 598 1.83 -20.24 12.91
CA VAL A 598 2.35 -20.17 11.55
C VAL A 598 3.80 -20.61 11.48
N THR A 599 4.04 -21.90 11.21
CA THR A 599 5.35 -22.32 10.66
C THR A 599 5.44 -21.89 9.20
N VAL A 600 5.98 -20.69 8.95
CA VAL A 600 6.28 -20.21 7.59
C VAL A 600 7.40 -21.07 7.01
N GLY A 601 7.03 -22.13 6.30
CA GLY A 601 7.94 -22.79 5.36
C GLY A 601 8.36 -21.78 4.28
N PRO A 602 9.65 -21.67 3.92
CA PRO A 602 10.10 -20.66 2.98
C PRO A 602 9.39 -20.82 1.63
N VAL A 603 8.87 -19.71 1.10
CA VAL A 603 8.23 -19.67 -0.22
C VAL A 603 9.27 -20.06 -1.27
N ALA A 604 9.16 -21.28 -1.78
CA ALA A 604 10.01 -21.77 -2.85
C ALA A 604 9.67 -21.02 -4.14
N HIS A 605 10.42 -19.95 -4.45
CA HIS A 605 10.41 -19.34 -5.77
C HIS A 605 10.75 -20.41 -6.82
N THR A 606 9.72 -20.91 -7.52
CA THR A 606 9.88 -21.86 -8.62
C THR A 606 10.58 -21.16 -9.77
N GLY A 607 11.90 -21.33 -9.83
CA GLY A 607 12.74 -20.79 -10.90
C GLY A 607 12.28 -21.25 -12.28
N GLN A 608 12.64 -20.47 -13.30
CA GLN A 608 12.29 -20.70 -14.70
C GLN A 608 12.66 -22.13 -15.12
N THR A 609 11.66 -22.99 -15.30
CA THR A 609 11.87 -24.33 -15.84
C THR A 609 12.02 -24.23 -17.35
N THR A 610 13.26 -24.02 -17.79
CA THR A 610 13.63 -24.06 -19.21
C THR A 610 13.35 -25.47 -19.75
N LEU A 611 12.32 -25.59 -20.59
CA LEU A 611 11.95 -26.85 -21.24
C LEU A 611 13.04 -27.28 -22.22
N ILE A 612 13.95 -28.14 -21.75
CA ILE A 612 14.85 -28.90 -22.62
C ILE A 612 14.00 -29.97 -23.33
N ILE A 613 13.63 -29.69 -24.57
CA ILE A 613 12.98 -30.67 -25.45
C ILE A 613 14.05 -31.69 -25.87
N GLY A 614 13.91 -32.93 -25.38
CA GLY A 614 14.72 -34.05 -25.83
C GLY A 614 14.11 -34.68 -27.08
N GLU A 615 14.80 -34.58 -28.21
CA GLU A 615 14.42 -35.29 -29.43
C GLU A 615 14.78 -36.79 -29.35
N PRO A 616 13.91 -37.70 -29.82
CA PRO A 616 14.20 -39.13 -29.85
C PRO A 616 15.12 -39.48 -31.03
N LYS A 617 16.06 -40.41 -30.80
CA LYS A 617 16.93 -40.96 -31.85
C LYS A 617 16.12 -41.83 -32.82
N GLN A 618 16.42 -41.72 -34.11
CA GLN A 618 16.26 -42.81 -35.09
C GLN A 618 17.54 -42.98 -35.90
N ASP A 619 17.80 -44.21 -36.34
CA ASP A 619 19.09 -44.63 -36.89
C ASP A 619 19.23 -44.42 -38.41
N GLN A 620 20.45 -44.05 -38.78
CA GLN A 620 21.21 -44.43 -39.98
C GLN A 620 20.44 -44.82 -41.26
N THR A 621 20.73 -44.11 -42.36
CA THR A 621 21.25 -44.78 -43.56
C THR A 621 22.12 -43.85 -44.42
N THR A 622 22.97 -44.44 -45.24
CA THR A 622 24.04 -43.77 -45.99
C THR A 622 23.62 -43.30 -47.39
N ALA A 623 24.03 -42.09 -47.78
CA ALA A 623 24.33 -41.75 -49.17
C ALA A 623 25.38 -40.62 -49.21
N ALA A 624 26.31 -40.67 -50.17
CA ALA A 624 27.30 -39.62 -50.38
C ALA A 624 27.34 -39.25 -51.87
N ASN A 625 27.52 -37.96 -52.20
CA ASN A 625 28.26 -37.59 -53.40
C ASN A 625 28.80 -36.15 -53.42
N THR A 626 30.12 -36.07 -53.64
CA THR A 626 30.91 -35.09 -54.40
C THR A 626 30.34 -33.73 -54.85
N ARG A 627 31.15 -32.69 -54.55
CA ARG A 627 31.67 -31.61 -55.46
C ARG A 627 30.65 -30.69 -56.18
N SER A 628 30.94 -29.42 -56.49
CA SER A 628 32.23 -28.70 -56.61
C SER A 628 32.21 -27.30 -55.95
N SER A 629 33.40 -26.72 -55.81
CA SER A 629 33.65 -25.33 -55.42
C SER A 629 33.50 -24.32 -56.58
N GLU A 630 33.52 -23.02 -56.22
CA GLU A 630 33.72 -21.77 -57.01
C GLU A 630 32.54 -20.77 -56.84
N ILE A 631 32.73 -19.44 -56.69
CA ILE A 631 33.93 -18.61 -56.82
C ILE A 631 33.90 -17.32 -55.93
N ASN A 632 35.06 -16.70 -55.70
CA ASN A 632 35.32 -15.34 -55.16
C ASN A 632 34.89 -14.90 -53.74
N ALA A 633 35.91 -14.84 -52.86
CA ALA A 633 36.19 -13.68 -51.99
C ALA A 633 37.05 -12.64 -52.80
N PRO A 634 37.61 -11.49 -52.30
CA PRO A 634 37.96 -11.17 -50.90
C PRO A 634 37.79 -9.71 -50.37
N GLN A 635 37.65 -9.64 -49.04
CA GLN A 635 38.23 -8.70 -48.05
C GLN A 635 38.70 -7.24 -48.39
N ARG A 636 38.30 -6.30 -47.50
CA ARG A 636 39.11 -5.22 -46.85
C ARG A 636 39.74 -4.10 -47.76
N LYS A 637 39.94 -2.82 -47.37
CA LYS A 637 39.97 -2.10 -46.06
C LYS A 637 40.11 -0.57 -46.26
N GLN A 638 39.97 0.21 -45.16
CA GLN A 638 40.62 1.52 -44.83
C GLN A 638 40.12 2.88 -45.41
N ARG A 639 39.94 3.85 -44.48
CA ARG A 639 40.31 5.30 -44.45
C ARG A 639 39.92 6.24 -45.63
N GLY A 640 39.50 7.50 -45.45
CA GLY A 640 39.12 8.26 -44.23
C GLY A 640 39.37 9.81 -44.31
N SER A 641 38.70 10.57 -43.42
CA SER A 641 38.98 11.98 -42.99
C SER A 641 38.48 13.20 -43.82
N ARG A 642 38.04 14.25 -43.07
CA ARG A 642 37.90 15.72 -43.39
C ARG A 642 36.90 16.14 -44.50
N GLY A 643 36.18 17.29 -44.45
CA GLY A 643 35.99 18.31 -43.39
C GLY A 643 35.32 19.64 -43.90
N HIS A 644 35.10 20.63 -43.00
CA HIS A 644 34.66 22.05 -43.19
C HIS A 644 33.14 22.46 -43.13
N ARG A 645 32.92 23.79 -42.96
CA ARG A 645 31.69 24.57 -42.56
C ARG A 645 31.17 25.46 -43.74
N PRO A 646 30.15 26.39 -43.67
CA PRO A 646 29.25 26.91 -42.60
C PRO A 646 27.72 26.86 -43.02
N GLY A 647 26.72 27.67 -42.61
CA GLY A 647 26.48 28.73 -41.58
C GLY A 647 25.20 29.59 -41.84
N VAL A 648 24.85 30.54 -40.93
CA VAL A 648 23.81 31.64 -41.04
C VAL A 648 22.32 31.20 -41.04
N SER A 649 21.48 31.50 -40.02
CA SER A 649 20.63 32.71 -39.73
C SER A 649 19.44 32.94 -40.72
N MET A 650 18.23 33.42 -40.37
CA MET A 650 17.79 34.42 -39.37
C MET A 650 16.34 34.22 -38.80
N SER A 651 15.89 35.18 -37.98
CA SER A 651 14.66 35.30 -37.17
C SER A 651 13.26 35.24 -37.84
N GLY A 652 12.20 35.00 -37.04
CA GLY A 652 10.81 35.38 -37.39
C GLY A 652 9.79 35.24 -36.23
N THR A 653 9.22 36.35 -35.73
CA THR A 653 8.30 36.38 -34.57
C THR A 653 6.92 36.93 -34.93
N VAL A 654 5.82 36.21 -34.61
CA VAL A 654 4.44 36.73 -34.78
C VAL A 654 3.58 36.47 -33.54
N LYS A 655 2.85 37.50 -33.10
CA LYS A 655 1.92 37.48 -31.95
C LYS A 655 0.51 37.04 -32.40
N ARG A 656 -0.16 36.15 -31.65
CA ARG A 656 -1.63 36.00 -31.75
C ARG A 656 -2.33 37.11 -30.93
N ARG A 657 -3.23 37.87 -31.57
CA ARG A 657 -4.13 38.83 -30.91
C ARG A 657 -5.33 38.11 -30.29
N LYS A 658 -5.85 38.62 -29.16
CA LYS A 658 -7.24 38.40 -28.74
C LYS A 658 -8.17 39.32 -29.54
N GLY A 659 -9.37 38.85 -29.85
CA GLY A 659 -10.49 39.65 -30.36
C GLY A 659 -11.72 39.47 -29.46
N LYS A 660 -12.60 40.48 -29.44
CA LYS A 660 -13.93 40.49 -28.81
C LYS A 660 -14.98 40.90 -29.85
N GLY A 661 -16.20 40.42 -29.65
CA GLY A 661 -17.44 40.70 -30.40
C GLY A 661 -18.38 39.52 -30.09
N GLU A 662 -19.61 39.64 -29.56
CA GLU A 662 -20.70 40.61 -29.77
C GLU A 662 -21.25 40.57 -31.20
N GLY A 663 -22.56 40.28 -31.35
CA GLY A 663 -23.24 40.35 -32.67
C GLY A 663 -24.39 39.36 -32.94
N GLN A 664 -25.48 39.46 -32.16
CA GLN A 664 -26.90 39.26 -32.56
C GLN A 664 -27.43 37.95 -33.20
N ASP A 665 -28.75 37.85 -33.11
CA ASP A 665 -29.66 36.81 -33.61
C ASP A 665 -29.79 36.78 -35.15
N ASP A 666 -30.26 35.65 -35.69
CA ASP A 666 -31.42 35.69 -36.59
C ASP A 666 -32.28 34.41 -36.49
N LYS A 667 -33.47 34.42 -37.09
CA LYS A 667 -34.50 33.37 -37.04
C LYS A 667 -34.67 32.61 -38.37
N SER A 668 -35.58 31.63 -38.32
CA SER A 668 -36.03 30.72 -39.39
C SER A 668 -35.13 29.50 -39.65
N THR A 669 -35.67 28.32 -39.97
CA THR A 669 -37.10 27.94 -40.17
C THR A 669 -37.45 26.74 -39.30
#